data_AF-A0A9P4WHW6-F1
#
_entry.id   AF-A0A9P4WHW6-F1
#
_cell.length_a   1.000
_cell.length_b   1.000
_cell.length_c   1.000
_cell.angle_alpha   90.00
_cell.angle_beta   90.00
_cell.angle_gamma   90.00
#
_symmetry.space_group_name_H-M   'P 1'
#
loop_
_entity.id
_entity.type
_entity.pdbx_description
1 polymer ?
#
loop_
_entity_poly.entity_id
_entity_poly.type
_entity_poly.pdbx_seq_one_letter_code
_entity_poly.pdbx_strand_id
1 'polypeptide(L)'
;MALPARPDIVSINGNPTYRSLEAVDQRHFNDLGTDLHRRKFVEMIYRLRAVDDPALRTGQAIVNEWRRSGRFLKHLRVPPVAPLAIAPLVAQKTPLPPIQTAPQPPVQAAPSPSRSPLAELSPRFANNYQSPDDLLSPTQGQVRYIQEQLNAPWKFASVIFQKATGHEDIVNKSMYRFVRTGSNDVIEEQLAVKCLEVSDLDQEQVTRELQINRLVARTQCSHLLQCKGTGSRRLTRKVNDTQRSQSTAFIYQDFANYDNLDRLIADHEEKSKKIDEHYIWYTLHELTEALSALHDGKCPRPCQQQADLPHSADYQDLPSEPWMPILHLDIKSDNVMLLKENKEYPSYPKPVLGDFNLSHINNSDFQNRLTSVDGPRFDGTDGWQPPERVFESLIGYGKNRRINPDYAPHQWPVNEKADIWGLGKIAHHMIFAHRPDLYKGTLSTQAWSELQGDTQESYLLAWKLAVSDCCSQELYALVQRMLRHNPALRPDLDALRTSVYRGLRKLNLLYSNEVRRQTYSPIRKRLRVNIDDAIVRAQYSQLIATWNGKNLTPSQAAQIGVVDAFDAYLVRGQVFELDQAEEWTAKHLISCLRKRLHQDFGSIYVLKNSDIIYKVIDDAMSVEGKLQILDYVDDDFWNFATASSQDAQNAFQHAIQWARWMLQNCLVDEITQQEGMTRDGPEEIDAFRFDIELEILKKSRK
;
A
#
# COMPACT_ATOMS: atom_id res chain seq x y z
N MET A 1 32.96 -27.03 36.82
CA MET A 1 33.41 -26.56 35.50
C MET A 1 33.56 -25.05 35.58
N ALA A 2 34.65 -24.48 35.09
CA ALA A 2 34.76 -23.02 35.00
C ALA A 2 33.67 -22.50 34.05
N LEU A 3 32.96 -21.43 34.46
CA LEU A 3 32.01 -20.77 33.57
C LEU A 3 32.77 -20.21 32.36
N PRO A 4 32.19 -20.30 31.15
CA PRO A 4 32.84 -19.78 29.96
C PRO A 4 33.06 -18.26 30.11
N ALA A 5 34.22 -17.76 29.69
CA ALA A 5 34.53 -16.32 29.79
C ALA A 5 33.69 -15.44 28.84
N ARG A 6 32.88 -16.06 27.96
CA ARG A 6 32.04 -15.44 26.94
C ARG A 6 30.75 -16.26 26.76
N PRO A 7 29.62 -15.61 26.41
CA PRO A 7 28.41 -16.33 26.08
C PRO A 7 28.68 -17.22 24.87
N ASP A 8 28.25 -18.47 24.95
CA ASP A 8 28.53 -19.46 23.92
C ASP A 8 27.23 -19.96 23.28
N ILE A 9 27.31 -20.41 22.04
CA ILE A 9 26.17 -20.98 21.33
C ILE A 9 26.64 -22.33 20.82
N VAL A 10 26.04 -23.38 21.36
CA VAL A 10 26.38 -24.76 21.00
C VAL A 10 25.25 -25.36 20.18
N SER A 11 25.58 -26.10 19.13
CA SER A 11 24.59 -26.85 18.38
C SER A 11 24.24 -28.12 19.16
N ILE A 12 23.00 -28.25 19.61
CA ILE A 12 22.47 -29.48 20.22
C ILE A 12 21.39 -30.00 19.27
N ASN A 13 21.63 -31.16 18.66
CA ASN A 13 20.74 -31.77 17.66
C ASN A 13 20.46 -30.85 16.44
N GLY A 14 21.46 -30.08 15.99
CA GLY A 14 21.33 -29.16 14.87
C GLY A 14 20.69 -27.81 15.22
N ASN A 15 20.22 -27.62 16.46
CA ASN A 15 19.62 -26.36 16.90
C ASN A 15 20.62 -25.53 17.73
N PRO A 16 20.79 -24.23 17.42
CA PRO A 16 21.67 -23.36 18.19
C PRO A 16 21.07 -23.13 19.59
N THR A 17 21.75 -23.63 20.61
CA THR A 17 21.38 -23.50 22.02
C THR A 17 22.29 -22.49 22.70
N TYR A 18 21.68 -21.48 23.32
CA TYR A 18 22.40 -20.49 24.13
C TYR A 18 22.98 -21.15 25.40
N ARG A 19 24.28 -21.00 25.63
CA ARG A 19 24.97 -21.39 26.86
C ARG A 19 25.27 -20.12 27.66
N SER A 20 24.53 -19.97 28.74
CA SER A 20 24.56 -18.78 29.60
C SER A 20 25.90 -18.55 30.29
N LEU A 21 26.20 -17.28 30.53
CA LEU A 21 27.35 -16.84 31.35
C LEU A 21 27.05 -16.98 32.84
N GLU A 22 25.87 -16.52 33.26
CA GLU A 22 25.45 -16.41 34.65
C GLU A 22 24.00 -16.90 34.80
N ALA A 23 23.47 -16.87 36.03
CA ALA A 23 22.07 -17.22 36.26
C ALA A 23 21.09 -16.18 35.69
N VAL A 24 21.52 -14.92 35.58
CA VAL A 24 20.64 -13.79 35.23
C VAL A 24 20.26 -13.79 33.74
N ASP A 25 21.20 -14.06 32.85
CA ASP A 25 20.97 -14.18 31.41
C ASP A 25 20.32 -15.52 31.06
N GLN A 26 20.62 -16.60 31.78
CA GLN A 26 19.91 -17.88 31.61
C GLN A 26 18.43 -17.71 31.95
N ARG A 27 18.13 -17.07 33.09
CA ARG A 27 16.76 -16.80 33.51
C ARG A 27 16.06 -15.92 32.48
N HIS A 28 16.70 -14.82 32.06
CA HIS A 28 16.14 -13.92 31.06
C HIS A 28 15.87 -14.63 29.71
N PHE A 29 16.79 -15.48 29.22
CA PHE A 29 16.62 -16.25 28.00
C PHE A 29 15.46 -17.26 28.11
N ASN A 30 15.35 -17.94 29.26
CA ASN A 30 14.26 -18.88 29.52
C ASN A 30 12.91 -18.17 29.61
N ASP A 31 12.87 -16.96 30.20
CA ASP A 31 11.69 -16.10 30.34
C ASP A 31 11.23 -15.50 29.00
N LEU A 32 12.01 -15.61 27.91
CA LEU A 32 11.57 -15.24 26.57
C LEU A 32 10.45 -16.20 26.13
N GLY A 33 9.22 -15.68 26.08
CA GLY A 33 7.99 -16.47 25.89
C GLY A 33 7.78 -17.06 24.49
N THR A 34 8.63 -16.76 23.50
CA THR A 34 8.49 -17.32 22.14
C THR A 34 9.83 -17.77 21.56
N ASP A 35 9.80 -18.79 20.70
CA ASP A 35 10.99 -19.30 19.99
C ASP A 35 11.60 -18.24 19.04
N LEU A 36 10.79 -17.31 18.54
CA LEU A 36 11.28 -16.17 17.75
C LEU A 36 12.16 -15.26 18.61
N HIS A 37 11.71 -14.89 19.81
CA HIS A 37 12.50 -14.06 20.72
C HIS A 37 13.80 -14.76 21.14
N ARG A 38 13.75 -16.07 21.41
CA ARG A 38 14.95 -16.87 21.71
C ARG A 38 15.93 -16.90 20.53
N ARG A 39 15.46 -17.12 19.30
CA ARG A 39 16.31 -17.06 18.09
C ARG A 39 16.94 -15.69 17.89
N LYS A 40 16.18 -14.61 18.10
CA LYS A 40 16.70 -13.24 18.01
C LYS A 40 17.70 -12.91 19.10
N PHE A 41 17.50 -13.44 20.30
CA PHE A 41 18.49 -13.33 21.38
C PHE A 41 19.79 -14.03 20.99
N VAL A 42 19.71 -15.24 20.44
CA VAL A 42 20.88 -15.97 19.92
C VAL A 42 21.56 -15.21 18.77
N GLU A 43 20.80 -14.61 17.84
CA GLU A 43 21.33 -13.79 16.74
C GLU A 43 22.07 -12.55 17.27
N MET A 44 21.53 -11.88 18.30
CA MET A 44 22.21 -10.78 18.98
C MET A 44 23.55 -11.25 19.55
N ILE A 45 23.58 -12.39 20.25
CA ILE A 45 24.83 -12.96 20.80
C ILE A 45 25.85 -13.25 19.69
N TYR A 46 25.43 -13.78 18.53
CA TYR A 46 26.34 -13.95 17.38
C TYR A 46 26.97 -12.64 16.92
N ARG A 47 26.17 -11.56 16.80
CA ARG A 47 26.68 -10.24 16.41
C ARG A 47 27.64 -9.68 17.46
N LEU A 48 27.28 -9.81 18.74
CA LEU A 48 28.10 -9.32 19.84
C LEU A 48 29.44 -10.06 19.95
N ARG A 49 29.49 -11.35 19.59
CA ARG A 49 30.74 -12.12 19.51
C ARG A 49 31.69 -11.59 18.43
N ALA A 50 31.18 -10.99 17.36
CA ALA A 50 32.00 -10.49 16.26
C ALA A 50 32.75 -9.19 16.58
N VAL A 51 32.31 -8.43 17.59
CA VAL A 51 32.81 -7.07 17.89
C VAL A 51 33.87 -7.04 19.01
N ASP A 52 34.15 -8.19 19.63
CA ASP A 52 35.08 -8.34 20.77
C ASP A 52 34.91 -7.28 21.87
N ASP A 53 33.66 -6.97 22.26
CA ASP A 53 33.38 -5.93 23.25
C ASP A 53 33.61 -6.44 24.70
N PRO A 54 34.58 -5.87 25.45
CA PRO A 54 34.84 -6.27 26.83
C PRO A 54 33.70 -5.95 27.80
N ALA A 55 32.72 -5.11 27.41
CA ALA A 55 31.57 -4.78 28.23
C ALA A 55 30.56 -5.95 28.40
N LEU A 56 30.70 -7.03 27.62
CA LEU A 56 29.73 -8.13 27.55
C LEU A 56 30.19 -9.40 28.28
N ARG A 57 31.01 -9.23 29.31
CA ARG A 57 31.59 -10.34 30.10
C ARG A 57 30.72 -10.82 31.25
N THR A 58 29.56 -10.21 31.48
CA THR A 58 28.62 -10.60 32.54
C THR A 58 27.24 -10.85 31.95
N GLY A 59 26.46 -11.73 32.59
CA GLY A 59 25.09 -12.02 32.16
C GLY A 59 24.21 -10.76 32.24
N GLN A 60 24.42 -9.91 33.25
CA GLN A 60 23.67 -8.66 33.40
C GLN A 60 23.91 -7.69 32.23
N ALA A 61 25.14 -7.62 31.70
CA ALA A 61 25.44 -6.78 30.54
C ALA A 61 24.73 -7.28 29.27
N ILE A 62 24.69 -8.60 29.08
CA ILE A 62 23.93 -9.23 27.98
C ILE A 62 22.45 -8.91 28.06
N VAL A 63 21.85 -9.02 29.25
CA VAL A 63 20.42 -8.70 29.46
C VAL A 63 20.14 -7.22 29.20
N ASN A 64 21.04 -6.33 29.63
CA ASN A 64 20.90 -4.90 29.38
C ASN A 64 21.00 -4.58 27.88
N GLU A 65 21.93 -5.22 27.17
CA GLU A 65 22.08 -5.06 25.73
C GLU A 65 20.89 -5.64 24.96
N TRP A 66 20.33 -6.77 25.41
CA TRP A 66 19.08 -7.29 24.87
C TRP A 66 17.91 -6.33 25.09
N ARG A 67 17.77 -5.73 26.28
CA ARG A 67 16.70 -4.75 26.54
C ARG A 67 16.87 -3.49 25.70
N ARG A 68 18.10 -3.10 25.41
CA ARG A 68 18.44 -1.99 24.51
C ARG A 68 18.11 -2.34 23.05
N SER A 69 18.53 -3.51 22.59
CA SER A 69 18.29 -4.06 21.25
C SER A 69 16.82 -4.44 21.02
N GLY A 70 16.11 -4.82 22.07
CA GLY A 70 14.68 -5.15 22.04
C GLY A 70 13.78 -3.96 21.73
N ARG A 71 14.28 -2.73 21.90
CA ARG A 71 13.61 -1.53 21.36
C ARG A 71 13.66 -1.50 19.83
N PHE A 72 14.77 -1.97 19.23
CA PHE A 72 14.95 -2.08 17.78
C PHE A 72 14.22 -3.29 17.15
N LEU A 73 14.03 -4.38 17.90
CA LEU A 73 13.43 -5.62 17.38
C LEU A 73 11.90 -5.61 17.28
N LYS A 74 11.20 -4.58 17.78
CA LYS A 74 9.74 -4.40 17.61
C LYS A 74 9.31 -4.17 16.15
N HIS A 75 10.26 -4.13 15.19
CA HIS A 75 10.03 -3.65 13.82
C HIS A 75 10.27 -4.68 12.71
N LEU A 76 10.49 -5.97 13.01
CA LEU A 76 10.55 -7.00 11.97
C LEU A 76 9.15 -7.57 11.70
N ARG A 77 8.44 -6.99 10.70
CA ARG A 77 7.20 -7.56 10.15
C ARG A 77 7.50 -8.82 9.33
N VAL A 78 6.68 -9.86 9.50
CA VAL A 78 6.54 -10.96 8.54
C VAL A 78 5.74 -10.40 7.34
N PRO A 79 6.13 -10.67 6.08
CA PRO A 79 5.36 -10.22 4.91
C PRO A 79 3.95 -10.82 4.93
N PRO A 80 2.89 -10.05 4.62
CA PRO A 80 1.53 -10.57 4.58
C PRO A 80 1.34 -11.58 3.44
N VAL A 81 0.60 -12.65 3.72
CA VAL A 81 0.06 -13.59 2.73
C VAL A 81 -0.96 -12.84 1.86
N ALA A 82 -0.81 -12.92 0.54
CA ALA A 82 -1.64 -12.18 -0.41
C ALA A 82 -3.14 -12.57 -0.33
N PRO A 83 -4.09 -11.62 -0.21
CA PRO A 83 -5.52 -11.93 -0.24
C PRO A 83 -6.03 -12.20 -1.67
N LEU A 84 -6.98 -13.13 -1.77
CA LEU A 84 -7.71 -13.49 -2.98
C LEU A 84 -8.54 -12.30 -3.51
N ALA A 85 -8.37 -11.95 -4.79
CA ALA A 85 -9.04 -10.84 -5.47
C ALA A 85 -10.43 -11.23 -6.03
N ILE A 86 -11.45 -10.40 -5.76
CA ILE A 86 -12.80 -10.47 -6.38
C ILE A 86 -13.02 -9.19 -7.21
N ALA A 87 -13.53 -9.36 -8.44
CA ALA A 87 -13.62 -8.31 -9.48
C ALA A 87 -14.83 -7.36 -9.31
N PRO A 88 -14.73 -6.08 -9.72
CA PRO A 88 -15.87 -5.20 -9.92
C PRO A 88 -16.18 -4.96 -11.42
N LEU A 89 -17.45 -5.04 -11.80
CA LEU A 89 -17.98 -4.49 -13.06
C LEU A 89 -18.28 -2.99 -12.89
N VAL A 90 -18.11 -2.22 -13.97
CA VAL A 90 -18.38 -0.77 -14.00
C VAL A 90 -19.86 -0.54 -14.29
N ALA A 91 -20.63 -0.12 -13.29
CA ALA A 91 -21.98 0.40 -13.46
C ALA A 91 -21.95 1.93 -13.45
N GLN A 92 -22.67 2.56 -14.37
CA GLN A 92 -22.90 4.00 -14.39
C GLN A 92 -23.77 4.39 -13.18
N LYS A 93 -23.30 5.36 -12.37
CA LYS A 93 -24.03 5.89 -11.21
C LYS A 93 -25.15 6.81 -11.69
N THR A 94 -26.40 6.39 -11.53
CA THR A 94 -27.55 7.29 -11.51
C THR A 94 -27.63 7.95 -10.12
N PRO A 95 -27.82 9.28 -10.00
CA PRO A 95 -28.03 9.91 -8.70
C PRO A 95 -29.33 9.37 -8.08
N LEU A 96 -29.23 8.76 -6.90
CA LEU A 96 -30.42 8.41 -6.11
C LEU A 96 -31.02 9.69 -5.51
N PRO A 97 -32.36 9.85 -5.50
CA PRO A 97 -33.00 10.99 -4.88
C PRO A 97 -32.76 10.99 -3.36
N PRO A 98 -32.77 12.18 -2.71
CA PRO A 98 -32.59 12.31 -1.28
C PRO A 98 -33.68 11.53 -0.52
N ILE A 99 -33.25 10.72 0.44
CA ILE A 99 -34.15 9.98 1.32
C ILE A 99 -34.86 10.99 2.23
N GLN A 100 -36.12 11.27 1.93
CA GLN A 100 -37.01 11.96 2.86
C GLN A 100 -37.36 11.00 4.00
N THR A 101 -36.96 11.35 5.22
CA THR A 101 -37.49 10.74 6.45
C THR A 101 -38.96 11.12 6.60
N ALA A 102 -39.86 10.30 6.06
CA ALA A 102 -41.24 10.27 6.53
C ALA A 102 -41.24 9.66 7.95
N PRO A 103 -42.04 10.20 8.89
CA PRO A 103 -42.22 9.58 10.20
C PRO A 103 -42.88 8.22 9.99
N GLN A 104 -42.12 7.13 10.17
CA GLN A 104 -42.70 5.80 10.16
C GLN A 104 -43.59 5.62 11.39
N PRO A 105 -44.80 5.05 11.25
CA PRO A 105 -45.60 4.62 12.38
C PRO A 105 -44.82 3.57 13.20
N PRO A 106 -45.08 3.45 14.51
CA PRO A 106 -44.35 2.54 15.38
C PRO A 106 -44.45 1.11 14.85
N VAL A 107 -43.32 0.60 14.35
CA VAL A 107 -43.20 -0.81 13.96
C VAL A 107 -43.35 -1.63 15.24
N GLN A 108 -44.47 -2.34 15.36
CA GLN A 108 -44.63 -3.36 16.38
C GLN A 108 -43.57 -4.43 16.15
N ALA A 109 -42.56 -4.45 17.02
CA ALA A 109 -41.47 -5.41 16.97
C ALA A 109 -42.03 -6.82 17.17
N ALA A 110 -41.97 -7.64 16.11
CA ALA A 110 -42.10 -9.08 16.26
C ALA A 110 -41.05 -9.56 17.28
N PRO A 111 -41.40 -10.49 18.20
CA PRO A 111 -40.47 -10.98 19.20
C PRO A 111 -39.28 -11.64 18.50
N SER A 112 -38.12 -10.99 18.60
CA SER A 112 -36.86 -11.54 18.12
C SER A 112 -36.62 -12.86 18.82
N PRO A 113 -36.25 -13.95 18.11
CA PRO A 113 -35.95 -15.23 18.73
C PRO A 113 -34.87 -15.01 19.80
N SER A 114 -35.08 -15.57 20.99
CA SER A 114 -34.12 -15.62 22.10
C SER A 114 -32.76 -16.10 21.57
N ARG A 115 -31.80 -15.18 21.41
CA ARG A 115 -30.48 -15.46 20.86
C ARG A 115 -29.47 -15.52 21.99
N SER A 116 -28.63 -16.55 21.96
CA SER A 116 -27.61 -16.81 22.97
C SER A 116 -26.62 -15.64 23.09
N PRO A 117 -26.31 -15.16 24.31
CA PRO A 117 -25.25 -14.18 24.58
C PRO A 117 -23.88 -14.60 24.03
N LEU A 118 -23.65 -15.90 23.83
CA LEU A 118 -22.39 -16.44 23.28
C LEU A 118 -22.19 -16.12 21.80
N ALA A 119 -23.28 -15.93 21.04
CA ALA A 119 -23.21 -15.57 19.63
C ALA A 119 -22.61 -14.16 19.43
N GLU A 120 -22.78 -13.25 20.40
CA GLU A 120 -22.21 -11.89 20.32
C GLU A 120 -20.69 -11.85 20.44
N LEU A 121 -20.10 -12.87 21.07
CA LEU A 121 -18.68 -12.96 21.39
C LEU A 121 -17.90 -13.84 20.43
N SER A 122 -18.58 -14.62 19.60
CA SER A 122 -17.94 -15.56 18.69
C SER A 122 -17.53 -14.83 17.41
N PRO A 123 -16.22 -14.78 17.05
CA PRO A 123 -15.84 -14.68 15.64
C PRO A 123 -16.58 -15.80 14.89
N ARG A 124 -17.03 -15.57 13.65
CA ARG A 124 -17.79 -16.57 12.88
C ARG A 124 -17.08 -17.94 12.74
N PHE A 125 -15.80 -18.06 13.07
CA PHE A 125 -14.96 -19.24 12.79
C PHE A 125 -13.99 -19.66 13.92
N ALA A 126 -14.23 -19.27 15.18
CA ALA A 126 -13.26 -19.46 16.28
C ALA A 126 -12.89 -20.92 16.65
N ASN A 127 -13.45 -21.93 16.00
CA ASN A 127 -13.17 -23.34 16.32
C ASN A 127 -11.98 -23.95 15.55
N ASN A 128 -11.32 -23.21 14.65
CA ASN A 128 -10.19 -23.71 13.86
C ASN A 128 -8.92 -22.81 13.96
N TYR A 129 -8.67 -22.19 15.11
CA TYR A 129 -7.41 -21.47 15.35
C TYR A 129 -6.24 -22.46 15.31
N GLN A 130 -5.44 -22.45 14.24
CA GLN A 130 -4.27 -23.32 14.10
C GLN A 130 -2.95 -22.54 14.17
N SER A 131 -2.96 -21.21 14.00
CA SER A 131 -1.76 -20.38 14.13
C SER A 131 -2.02 -19.05 14.87
N PRO A 132 -1.10 -18.58 15.74
CA PRO A 132 -1.11 -17.21 16.27
C PRO A 132 -1.02 -16.11 15.19
N ASP A 133 -0.73 -16.48 13.94
CA ASP A 133 -0.76 -15.56 12.79
C ASP A 133 -2.16 -15.42 12.15
N ASP A 134 -3.17 -16.18 12.61
CA ASP A 134 -4.51 -16.16 12.03
C ASP A 134 -5.27 -14.87 12.41
N LEU A 135 -5.45 -13.99 11.42
CA LEU A 135 -6.22 -12.75 11.57
C LEU A 135 -7.67 -13.02 12.00
N LEU A 136 -8.09 -12.39 13.10
CA LEU A 136 -9.42 -12.48 13.69
C LEU A 136 -10.45 -11.70 12.85
N SER A 137 -11.51 -12.37 12.40
CA SER A 137 -12.69 -11.68 11.86
C SER A 137 -13.45 -10.91 12.97
N PRO A 138 -14.20 -9.85 12.64
CA PRO A 138 -15.01 -9.15 13.63
C PRO A 138 -16.06 -10.09 14.26
N THR A 139 -16.38 -9.84 15.52
CA THR A 139 -17.43 -10.59 16.23
C THR A 139 -18.81 -10.30 15.63
N GLN A 140 -19.78 -11.20 15.83
CA GLN A 140 -21.15 -10.93 15.35
C GLN A 140 -21.74 -9.67 16.00
N GLY A 141 -21.40 -9.40 17.26
CA GLY A 141 -21.81 -8.18 17.94
C GLY A 141 -21.23 -6.91 17.30
N GLN A 142 -19.95 -6.95 16.89
CA GLN A 142 -19.33 -5.85 16.14
C GLN A 142 -19.99 -5.66 14.77
N VAL A 143 -20.20 -6.74 14.00
CA VAL A 143 -20.87 -6.66 12.68
C VAL A 143 -22.27 -6.07 12.80
N ARG A 144 -23.06 -6.53 13.77
CA ARG A 144 -24.41 -6.01 14.02
C ARG A 144 -24.39 -4.53 14.38
N TYR A 145 -23.52 -4.13 15.31
CA TYR A 145 -23.37 -2.74 15.70
C TYR A 145 -23.01 -1.84 14.50
N ILE A 146 -22.09 -2.29 13.64
CA ILE A 146 -21.70 -1.56 12.43
C ILE A 146 -22.89 -1.40 11.45
N GLN A 147 -23.67 -2.46 11.24
CA GLN A 147 -24.86 -2.42 10.38
C GLN A 147 -25.94 -1.47 10.92
N GLU A 148 -26.17 -1.50 12.23
CA GLU A 148 -27.12 -0.62 12.92
C GLU A 148 -26.68 0.85 12.82
N GLN A 149 -25.41 1.15 13.09
CA GLN A 149 -24.88 2.52 13.05
C GLN A 149 -24.92 3.12 11.64
N LEU A 150 -24.67 2.31 10.61
CA LEU A 150 -24.63 2.78 9.22
C LEU A 150 -25.98 2.69 8.51
N ASN A 151 -27.03 2.18 9.18
CA ASN A 151 -28.38 1.99 8.66
C ASN A 151 -28.41 1.34 7.25
N ALA A 152 -27.55 0.36 7.01
CA ALA A 152 -27.39 -0.28 5.70
C ALA A 152 -26.86 -1.72 5.84
N PRO A 153 -27.12 -2.61 4.86
CA PRO A 153 -26.76 -4.02 4.92
C PRO A 153 -25.28 -4.27 4.61
N TRP A 154 -24.38 -3.68 5.39
CA TRP A 154 -22.94 -3.86 5.26
C TRP A 154 -22.52 -5.29 5.60
N LYS A 155 -21.72 -5.91 4.73
CA LYS A 155 -21.17 -7.26 4.90
C LYS A 155 -19.68 -7.16 5.17
N PHE A 156 -19.19 -7.89 6.16
CA PHE A 156 -17.75 -8.06 6.37
C PHE A 156 -17.15 -8.83 5.17
N ALA A 157 -16.04 -8.32 4.63
CA ALA A 157 -15.35 -8.91 3.49
C ALA A 157 -13.98 -9.49 3.86
N SER A 158 -13.14 -8.74 4.57
CA SER A 158 -11.79 -9.18 4.92
C SER A 158 -11.19 -8.39 6.08
N VAL A 159 -10.18 -8.97 6.74
CA VAL A 159 -9.30 -8.26 7.67
C VAL A 159 -8.21 -7.57 6.86
N ILE A 160 -7.99 -6.27 7.11
CA ILE A 160 -6.95 -5.47 6.45
C ILE A 160 -5.68 -5.48 7.32
N PHE A 161 -5.85 -5.24 8.62
CA PHE A 161 -4.74 -5.10 9.56
C PHE A 161 -5.19 -5.45 10.98
N GLN A 162 -4.32 -6.10 11.75
CA GLN A 162 -4.51 -6.29 13.19
C GLN A 162 -3.20 -6.12 13.94
N LYS A 163 -3.31 -5.59 15.16
CA LYS A 163 -2.20 -5.46 16.10
C LYS A 163 -2.62 -6.05 17.44
N ALA A 164 -1.90 -7.07 17.88
CA ALA A 164 -2.02 -7.63 19.23
C ALA A 164 -1.20 -6.80 20.23
N THR A 165 -1.69 -6.69 21.47
CA THR A 165 -0.85 -6.30 22.60
C THR A 165 0.02 -7.50 22.94
N GLY A 166 1.34 -7.28 23.05
CA GLY A 166 2.32 -8.36 23.26
C GLY A 166 2.20 -9.11 24.59
N HIS A 167 1.11 -8.94 25.34
CA HIS A 167 0.90 -9.56 26.65
C HIS A 167 -0.18 -10.65 26.68
N GLU A 168 -1.18 -10.73 25.79
CA GLU A 168 -2.29 -11.71 25.96
C GLU A 168 -3.03 -12.15 24.67
N ASP A 169 -2.41 -12.18 23.47
CA ASP A 169 -3.13 -12.46 22.20
C ASP A 169 -4.37 -11.56 21.94
N ILE A 170 -4.54 -10.50 22.74
CA ILE A 170 -5.65 -9.55 22.61
C ILE A 170 -5.31 -8.55 21.52
N VAL A 171 -6.11 -8.56 20.46
CA VAL A 171 -6.02 -7.58 19.38
C VAL A 171 -6.65 -6.27 19.82
N ASN A 172 -5.84 -5.22 20.00
CA ASN A 172 -6.33 -3.90 20.47
C ASN A 172 -6.62 -2.91 19.34
N LYS A 173 -6.03 -3.10 18.15
CA LYS A 173 -6.33 -2.33 16.94
C LYS A 173 -6.59 -3.30 15.81
N SER A 174 -7.78 -3.20 15.22
CA SER A 174 -8.16 -3.94 14.01
C SER A 174 -8.62 -2.98 12.92
N MET A 175 -8.45 -3.38 11.67
CA MET A 175 -9.00 -2.69 10.52
C MET A 175 -9.65 -3.73 9.61
N TYR A 176 -10.93 -3.52 9.32
CA TYR A 176 -11.76 -4.44 8.56
C TYR A 176 -12.26 -3.79 7.28
N ARG A 177 -12.39 -4.58 6.22
CA ARG A 177 -13.09 -4.19 5.00
C ARG A 177 -14.55 -4.64 5.09
N PHE A 178 -15.45 -3.70 4.93
CA PHE A 178 -16.87 -3.94 4.76
C PHE A 178 -17.29 -3.55 3.34
N VAL A 179 -18.28 -4.25 2.81
CA VAL A 179 -18.85 -4.01 1.47
C VAL A 179 -20.36 -3.91 1.55
N ARG A 180 -20.94 -2.99 0.78
CA ARG A 180 -22.37 -2.91 0.54
C ARG A 180 -22.64 -3.44 -0.85
N THR A 181 -23.52 -4.43 -0.95
CA THR A 181 -23.90 -5.07 -2.22
C THR A 181 -25.29 -4.63 -2.64
N GLY A 182 -25.47 -4.33 -3.93
CA GLY A 182 -26.76 -4.04 -4.52
C GLY A 182 -27.64 -5.28 -4.71
N SER A 183 -28.75 -5.12 -5.45
CA SER A 183 -29.70 -6.20 -5.75
C SER A 183 -29.10 -7.36 -6.55
N ASN A 184 -28.02 -7.12 -7.28
CA ASN A 184 -27.35 -8.09 -8.14
C ASN A 184 -26.04 -8.62 -7.53
N ASP A 185 -25.88 -8.51 -6.21
CA ASP A 185 -24.65 -8.85 -5.47
C ASP A 185 -23.38 -8.12 -5.94
N VAL A 186 -23.53 -7.07 -6.75
CA VAL A 186 -22.42 -6.18 -7.15
C VAL A 186 -22.04 -5.30 -5.97
N ILE A 187 -20.73 -5.18 -5.70
CA ILE A 187 -20.20 -4.27 -4.69
C ILE A 187 -20.45 -2.84 -5.16
N GLU A 188 -21.41 -2.16 -4.53
CA GLU A 188 -21.71 -0.74 -4.77
C GLU A 188 -20.75 0.17 -4.01
N GLU A 189 -20.38 -0.25 -2.79
CA GLU A 189 -19.61 0.56 -1.88
C GLU A 189 -18.69 -0.28 -0.99
N GLN A 190 -17.60 0.33 -0.57
CA GLN A 190 -16.60 -0.28 0.29
C GLN A 190 -16.26 0.69 1.43
N LEU A 191 -15.98 0.12 2.60
CA LEU A 191 -15.71 0.85 3.83
C LEU A 191 -14.56 0.18 4.57
N ALA A 192 -13.62 0.99 5.06
CA ALA A 192 -12.65 0.56 6.06
C ALA A 192 -13.22 0.88 7.45
N VAL A 193 -13.25 -0.11 8.34
CA VAL A 193 -13.70 0.05 9.72
C VAL A 193 -12.54 -0.21 10.65
N LYS A 194 -12.03 0.84 11.28
CA LYS A 194 -10.98 0.76 12.29
C LYS A 194 -11.63 0.59 13.67
N CYS A 195 -11.28 -0.50 14.35
CA CYS A 195 -11.76 -0.83 15.69
C CYS A 195 -10.61 -0.65 16.70
N LEU A 196 -10.89 0.05 17.79
CA LEU A 196 -9.96 0.35 18.87
C LEU A 196 -10.53 -0.17 20.19
N GLU A 197 -9.88 -1.16 20.78
CA GLU A 197 -10.25 -1.67 22.10
C GLU A 197 -9.66 -0.77 23.19
N VAL A 198 -10.54 -0.05 23.90
CA VAL A 198 -10.19 1.02 24.85
C VAL A 198 -9.60 0.46 26.15
N SER A 199 -9.89 -0.78 26.53
CA SER A 199 -9.32 -1.41 27.73
C SER A 199 -7.80 -1.53 27.69
N ASP A 200 -7.24 -1.66 26.48
CA ASP A 200 -5.84 -1.98 26.23
C ASP A 200 -5.07 -0.82 25.58
N LEU A 201 -5.78 0.25 25.26
CA LEU A 201 -5.22 1.50 24.76
C LEU A 201 -5.39 2.58 25.82
N ASP A 202 -4.54 3.59 25.76
CA ASP A 202 -4.77 4.79 26.55
C ASP A 202 -6.11 5.42 26.12
N GLN A 203 -7.05 5.53 27.06
CA GLN A 203 -8.36 6.14 26.83
C GLN A 203 -8.21 7.56 26.29
N GLU A 204 -7.18 8.30 26.72
CA GLU A 204 -6.87 9.62 26.21
C GLU A 204 -6.50 9.55 24.72
N GLN A 205 -5.66 8.58 24.32
CA GLN A 205 -5.28 8.37 22.93
C GLN A 205 -6.48 8.05 22.04
N VAL A 206 -7.36 7.13 22.46
CA VAL A 206 -8.55 6.79 21.67
C VAL A 206 -9.50 7.97 21.55
N THR A 207 -9.74 8.69 22.65
CA THR A 207 -10.60 9.88 22.67
C THR A 207 -10.05 10.96 21.75
N ARG A 208 -8.74 11.20 21.81
CA ARG A 208 -8.04 12.13 20.92
C ARG A 208 -8.19 11.72 19.45
N GLU A 209 -7.95 10.46 19.12
CA GLU A 209 -8.06 9.99 17.74
C GLU A 209 -9.49 10.18 17.18
N LEU A 210 -10.53 9.86 17.97
CA LEU A 210 -11.93 10.09 17.60
C LEU A 210 -12.21 11.59 17.39
N GLN A 211 -11.72 12.44 18.28
CA GLN A 211 -11.87 13.89 18.19
C GLN A 211 -11.22 14.44 16.91
N ILE A 212 -9.97 14.05 16.63
CA ILE A 212 -9.27 14.50 15.41
C ILE A 212 -10.00 14.03 14.16
N ASN A 213 -10.45 12.76 14.09
CA ASN A 213 -11.17 12.27 12.92
C ASN A 213 -12.49 13.03 12.67
N ARG A 214 -13.20 13.44 13.74
CA ARG A 214 -14.40 14.29 13.62
C ARG A 214 -14.06 15.70 13.13
N LEU A 215 -12.98 16.30 13.60
CA LEU A 215 -12.52 17.61 13.13
C LEU A 215 -12.09 17.53 11.65
N VAL A 216 -11.30 16.52 11.29
CA VAL A 216 -10.87 16.27 9.91
C VAL A 216 -12.07 16.09 8.98
N ALA A 217 -13.10 15.34 9.39
CA ALA A 217 -14.31 15.15 8.59
C ALA A 217 -15.02 16.48 8.26
N ARG A 218 -14.99 17.47 9.16
CA ARG A 218 -15.59 18.80 8.92
C ARG A 218 -14.90 19.61 7.83
N THR A 219 -13.62 19.35 7.56
CA THR A 219 -12.90 20.01 6.47
C THR A 219 -13.45 19.60 5.10
N GLN A 220 -14.14 18.45 5.04
CA GLN A 220 -14.59 17.78 3.83
C GLN A 220 -13.48 17.63 2.79
N CYS A 221 -12.22 17.51 3.24
CA CYS A 221 -11.12 17.74 2.32
C CYS A 221 -10.80 16.52 1.49
N SER A 222 -10.93 16.61 0.16
CA SER A 222 -10.73 15.46 -0.72
C SER A 222 -9.30 14.90 -0.74
N HIS A 223 -8.35 15.59 -0.09
CA HIS A 223 -6.95 15.20 0.09
C HIS A 223 -6.67 14.44 1.41
N LEU A 224 -7.66 14.37 2.30
CA LEU A 224 -7.64 13.60 3.54
C LEU A 224 -8.51 12.34 3.37
N LEU A 225 -8.15 11.24 4.01
CA LEU A 225 -8.98 10.04 4.04
C LEU A 225 -10.28 10.37 4.80
N GLN A 226 -11.43 10.25 4.13
CA GLN A 226 -12.69 10.67 4.73
C GLN A 226 -13.11 9.75 5.86
N CYS A 227 -13.41 10.35 7.01
CA CYS A 227 -14.15 9.70 8.09
C CYS A 227 -15.65 9.91 7.84
N LYS A 228 -16.37 8.81 7.59
CA LYS A 228 -17.83 8.78 7.42
C LYS A 228 -18.58 8.81 8.74
N GLY A 229 -17.91 8.54 9.85
CA GLY A 229 -18.48 8.62 11.18
C GLY A 229 -17.65 7.87 12.21
N THR A 230 -18.10 7.95 13.45
CA THR A 230 -17.51 7.23 14.58
C THR A 230 -18.59 6.56 15.41
N GLY A 231 -18.27 5.43 16.04
CA GLY A 231 -19.16 4.75 16.98
C GLY A 231 -18.42 4.33 18.23
N SER A 232 -19.15 4.02 19.31
CA SER A 232 -18.60 3.38 20.49
C SER A 232 -19.58 2.35 21.03
N ARG A 233 -19.07 1.18 21.35
CA ARG A 233 -19.83 0.07 21.94
C ARG A 233 -19.21 -0.29 23.27
N ARG A 234 -20.04 -0.40 24.30
CA ARG A 234 -19.63 -0.92 25.61
C ARG A 234 -20.21 -2.32 25.80
N LEU A 235 -19.34 -3.26 26.13
CA LEU A 235 -19.69 -4.65 26.41
C LEU A 235 -19.27 -4.98 27.84
N THR A 236 -20.20 -5.50 28.63
CA THR A 236 -19.91 -5.94 29.99
C THR A 236 -19.84 -7.46 30.03
N ARG A 237 -18.69 -8.02 30.41
CA ARG A 237 -18.42 -9.45 30.47
C ARG A 237 -18.17 -9.89 31.91
N LYS A 238 -18.78 -11.00 32.34
CA LYS A 238 -18.38 -11.69 33.58
C LYS A 238 -17.30 -12.71 33.23
N VAL A 239 -16.10 -12.56 33.76
CA VAL A 239 -14.98 -13.52 33.62
C VAL A 239 -14.55 -13.93 35.02
N ASN A 240 -14.70 -15.21 35.37
CA ASN A 240 -14.35 -15.74 36.71
C ASN A 240 -14.95 -14.90 37.85
N ASP A 241 -16.27 -14.68 37.80
CA ASP A 241 -17.04 -13.80 38.70
C ASP A 241 -16.65 -12.32 38.74
N THR A 242 -15.60 -11.91 38.03
CA THR A 242 -15.22 -10.50 37.88
C THR A 242 -15.95 -9.90 36.70
N GLN A 243 -16.70 -8.84 36.93
CA GLN A 243 -17.35 -8.06 35.87
C GLN A 243 -16.32 -7.11 35.24
N ARG A 244 -15.90 -7.39 34.00
CA ARG A 244 -15.04 -6.53 33.20
C ARG A 244 -15.86 -5.81 32.15
N SER A 245 -15.70 -4.49 32.06
CA SER A 245 -16.29 -3.67 31.00
C SER A 245 -15.24 -3.45 29.92
N GLN A 246 -15.53 -3.87 28.70
CA GLN A 246 -14.73 -3.60 27.51
C GLN A 246 -15.45 -2.56 26.66
N SER A 247 -14.75 -1.50 26.28
CA SER A 247 -15.28 -0.49 25.36
C SER A 247 -14.51 -0.58 24.06
N THR A 248 -15.22 -0.60 22.94
CA THR A 248 -14.65 -0.60 21.59
C THR A 248 -15.09 0.65 20.87
N ALA A 249 -14.14 1.44 20.37
CA ALA A 249 -14.41 2.56 19.49
C ALA A 249 -14.28 2.15 18.01
N PHE A 250 -15.10 2.74 17.16
CA PHE A 250 -15.16 2.47 15.73
C PHE A 250 -14.96 3.77 14.95
N ILE A 251 -14.15 3.71 13.90
CA ILE A 251 -13.97 4.80 12.94
C ILE A 251 -14.28 4.22 11.55
N TYR A 252 -15.25 4.82 10.87
CA TYR A 252 -15.71 4.41 9.55
C TYR A 252 -15.05 5.31 8.51
N GLN A 253 -14.27 4.74 7.59
CA GLN A 253 -13.47 5.49 6.62
C GLN A 253 -13.65 4.97 5.20
N ASP A 254 -13.34 5.82 4.21
CA ASP A 254 -13.22 5.36 2.82
C ASP A 254 -12.21 4.22 2.69
N PHE A 255 -12.54 3.25 1.84
CA PHE A 255 -11.66 2.13 1.57
C PHE A 255 -10.64 2.47 0.47
N ALA A 256 -9.35 2.38 0.80
CA ALA A 256 -8.25 2.60 -0.13
C ALA A 256 -8.09 1.42 -1.10
N ASN A 257 -8.59 1.57 -2.32
CA ASN A 257 -8.63 0.49 -3.31
C ASN A 257 -7.27 -0.01 -3.75
N TYR A 258 -6.24 0.84 -3.66
CA TYR A 258 -4.89 0.55 -4.08
C TYR A 258 -3.92 0.46 -2.90
N ASP A 259 -4.45 0.14 -1.71
CA ASP A 259 -3.68 0.06 -0.48
C ASP A 259 -3.03 1.42 -0.14
N ASN A 260 -1.78 1.42 0.33
CA ASN A 260 -1.04 2.60 0.70
C ASN A 260 0.17 2.85 -0.22
N LEU A 261 0.77 4.04 -0.11
CA LEU A 261 1.89 4.48 -0.93
C LEU A 261 3.16 3.65 -0.68
N ASP A 262 3.36 3.12 0.53
CA ASP A 262 4.50 2.25 0.85
C ASP A 262 4.50 1.01 -0.02
N ARG A 263 3.33 0.38 -0.18
CA ARG A 263 3.17 -0.78 -1.07
C ARG A 263 3.52 -0.44 -2.51
N LEU A 264 3.11 0.74 -3.02
CA LEU A 264 3.45 1.19 -4.37
C LEU A 264 4.96 1.39 -4.52
N ILE A 265 5.62 2.01 -3.53
CA ILE A 265 7.07 2.22 -3.56
C ILE A 265 7.81 0.88 -3.54
N ALA A 266 7.46 -0.04 -2.63
CA ALA A 266 8.04 -1.37 -2.55
C ALA A 266 7.87 -2.15 -3.87
N ASP A 267 6.71 -2.02 -4.51
CA ASP A 267 6.43 -2.63 -5.82
C ASP A 267 7.32 -2.07 -6.94
N HIS A 268 7.79 -0.84 -6.83
CA HIS A 268 8.75 -0.21 -7.74
C HIS A 268 10.19 -0.58 -7.40
N GLU A 269 10.52 -0.71 -6.11
CA GLU A 269 11.80 -1.24 -5.62
C GLU A 269 12.07 -2.65 -6.12
N GLU A 270 11.12 -3.56 -5.91
CA GLU A 270 11.23 -4.96 -6.35
C GLU A 270 11.46 -5.06 -7.87
N LYS A 271 10.82 -4.18 -8.63
CA LYS A 271 10.90 -4.17 -10.10
C LYS A 271 12.06 -3.32 -10.63
N SER A 272 12.83 -2.67 -9.75
CA SER A 272 13.86 -1.68 -10.12
C SER A 272 13.33 -0.63 -11.10
N LYS A 273 12.07 -0.22 -10.94
CA LYS A 273 11.40 0.74 -11.83
C LYS A 273 11.31 2.11 -11.20
N LYS A 274 11.65 3.14 -11.97
CA LYS A 274 11.46 4.53 -11.55
C LYS A 274 9.96 4.80 -11.34
N ILE A 275 9.64 5.60 -10.35
CA ILE A 275 8.33 6.23 -10.23
C ILE A 275 8.39 7.49 -11.09
N ASP A 276 7.36 7.72 -11.91
CA ASP A 276 7.31 8.89 -12.78
C ASP A 276 7.39 10.17 -11.94
N GLU A 277 8.28 11.08 -12.34
CA GLU A 277 8.47 12.33 -11.61
C GLU A 277 7.18 13.15 -11.53
N HIS A 278 6.35 13.12 -12.57
CA HIS A 278 5.02 13.75 -12.56
C HIS A 278 4.16 13.23 -11.39
N TYR A 279 4.14 11.92 -11.18
CA TYR A 279 3.40 11.31 -10.07
C TYR A 279 3.97 11.71 -8.69
N ILE A 280 5.29 11.91 -8.58
CA ILE A 280 5.92 12.41 -7.33
C ILE A 280 5.45 13.83 -7.03
N TRP A 281 5.47 14.73 -8.02
CA TRP A 281 4.94 16.10 -7.86
C TRP A 281 3.45 16.12 -7.56
N TYR A 282 2.68 15.25 -8.21
CA TYR A 282 1.25 15.09 -7.95
C TYR A 282 0.99 14.62 -6.51
N THR A 283 1.75 13.64 -6.03
CA THR A 283 1.65 13.14 -4.65
C THR A 283 2.01 14.23 -3.65
N LEU A 284 3.08 14.99 -3.89
CA LEU A 284 3.43 16.16 -3.07
C LEU A 284 2.33 17.21 -3.07
N HIS A 285 1.65 17.44 -4.21
CA HIS A 285 0.56 18.41 -4.30
C HIS A 285 -0.61 18.00 -3.41
N GLU A 286 -1.12 16.78 -3.58
CA GLU A 286 -2.24 16.26 -2.80
C GLU A 286 -1.95 16.29 -1.29
N LEU A 287 -0.75 15.86 -0.88
CA LEU A 287 -0.38 15.85 0.54
C LEU A 287 -0.13 17.25 1.11
N THR A 288 0.35 18.21 0.29
CA THR A 288 0.49 19.60 0.73
C THR A 288 -0.88 20.26 0.93
N GLU A 289 -1.85 20.02 0.04
CA GLU A 289 -3.22 20.52 0.24
C GLU A 289 -3.91 19.84 1.44
N ALA A 290 -3.59 18.57 1.71
CA ALA A 290 -4.04 17.88 2.93
C ALA A 290 -3.51 18.58 4.20
N LEU A 291 -2.22 18.94 4.23
CA LEU A 291 -1.63 19.70 5.34
C LEU A 291 -2.26 21.09 5.48
N SER A 292 -2.50 21.79 4.39
CA SER A 292 -3.22 23.08 4.43
C SER A 292 -4.60 22.92 5.05
N ALA A 293 -5.34 21.86 4.72
CA ALA A 293 -6.64 21.62 5.32
C ALA A 293 -6.57 21.31 6.83
N LEU A 294 -5.56 20.57 7.30
CA LEU A 294 -5.33 20.33 8.73
C LEU A 294 -4.98 21.63 9.47
N HIS A 295 -4.22 22.52 8.83
CA HIS A 295 -3.76 23.76 9.44
C HIS A 295 -4.82 24.86 9.45
N ASP A 296 -5.54 25.02 8.34
CA ASP A 296 -6.47 26.14 8.10
C ASP A 296 -7.93 25.79 8.35
N GLY A 297 -8.25 24.48 8.47
CA GLY A 297 -9.61 23.98 8.68
C GLY A 297 -10.52 24.06 7.47
N LYS A 298 -9.94 24.41 6.31
CA LYS A 298 -10.64 24.58 5.05
C LYS A 298 -9.93 23.79 3.98
N CYS A 299 -10.69 22.99 3.24
CA CYS A 299 -10.12 22.36 2.06
C CYS A 299 -10.15 23.32 0.87
N PRO A 300 -9.03 23.46 0.14
CA PRO A 300 -9.01 24.16 -1.15
C PRO A 300 -9.92 23.51 -2.19
N ARG A 301 -10.18 22.20 -2.07
CA ARG A 301 -11.07 21.41 -2.94
C ARG A 301 -11.96 20.47 -2.12
N PRO A 302 -13.15 20.93 -1.69
CA PRO A 302 -14.06 20.10 -0.89
C PRO A 302 -14.53 18.86 -1.67
N CYS A 303 -14.74 17.76 -0.96
CA CYS A 303 -15.20 16.50 -1.51
C CYS A 303 -16.69 16.62 -1.87
N GLN A 304 -17.01 16.51 -3.17
CA GLN A 304 -18.39 16.58 -3.65
C GLN A 304 -19.31 15.48 -3.07
N GLN A 305 -18.75 14.33 -2.67
CA GLN A 305 -19.53 13.17 -2.20
C GLN A 305 -20.14 13.35 -0.81
N GLN A 306 -19.73 14.37 -0.04
CA GLN A 306 -20.19 14.58 1.34
C GLN A 306 -21.37 15.54 1.47
N ALA A 307 -21.75 16.26 0.40
CA ALA A 307 -22.92 17.13 0.44
C ALA A 307 -24.23 16.37 0.71
N ASP A 308 -24.26 15.07 0.38
CA ASP A 308 -25.46 14.24 0.47
C ASP A 308 -25.50 13.35 1.73
N LEU A 309 -24.44 13.33 2.55
CA LEU A 309 -24.47 12.55 3.79
C LEU A 309 -25.25 13.31 4.86
N PRO A 310 -26.24 12.69 5.51
CA PRO A 310 -26.97 13.33 6.60
C PRO A 310 -25.96 13.73 7.68
N HIS A 311 -25.94 15.02 8.03
CA HIS A 311 -25.16 15.49 9.17
C HIS A 311 -25.56 14.66 10.39
N SER A 312 -24.67 13.76 10.85
CA SER A 312 -24.94 13.01 12.06
C SER A 312 -25.20 14.01 13.19
N ALA A 313 -26.24 13.77 13.99
CA ALA A 313 -26.61 14.65 15.11
C ALA A 313 -25.41 15.01 15.99
N ASP A 314 -24.44 14.09 16.12
CA ASP A 314 -23.17 14.25 16.83
C ASP A 314 -22.28 15.43 16.36
N TYR A 315 -22.49 16.00 15.17
CA TYR A 315 -21.72 17.17 14.72
C TYR A 315 -22.20 18.48 15.36
N GLN A 316 -23.41 18.53 15.91
CA GLN A 316 -23.94 19.74 16.57
C GLN A 316 -23.26 20.01 17.92
N ASP A 317 -22.67 18.99 18.54
CA ASP A 317 -21.99 19.08 19.83
C ASP A 317 -20.54 19.54 19.74
N LEU A 318 -20.01 19.77 18.53
CA LEU A 318 -18.66 20.32 18.39
C LEU A 318 -18.68 21.81 18.72
N PRO A 319 -17.79 22.29 19.61
CA PRO A 319 -17.71 23.69 19.95
C PRO A 319 -17.62 24.56 18.70
N SER A 320 -18.33 25.69 18.68
CA SER A 320 -18.21 26.74 17.66
C SER A 320 -16.87 27.48 17.71
N GLU A 321 -15.85 26.87 18.32
CA GLU A 321 -14.54 27.42 18.53
C GLU A 321 -13.82 27.68 17.20
N PRO A 322 -12.94 28.70 17.15
CA PRO A 322 -12.11 28.92 15.99
C PRO A 322 -11.30 27.66 15.65
N TRP A 323 -11.09 27.41 14.35
CA TRP A 323 -10.26 26.28 13.94
C TRP A 323 -8.85 26.45 14.49
N MET A 324 -8.39 25.41 15.19
CA MET A 324 -7.03 25.33 15.70
C MET A 324 -6.24 24.37 14.81
N PRO A 325 -5.01 24.73 14.38
CA PRO A 325 -4.23 23.88 13.49
C PRO A 325 -4.02 22.47 14.06
N ILE A 326 -4.08 21.46 13.20
CA ILE A 326 -3.80 20.07 13.56
C ILE A 326 -2.44 19.69 13.00
N LEU A 327 -1.55 19.16 13.85
CA LEU A 327 -0.29 18.53 13.42
C LEU A 327 -0.52 17.04 13.25
N HIS A 328 -0.09 16.47 12.11
CA HIS A 328 -0.29 15.05 11.81
C HIS A 328 0.65 14.15 12.63
N LEU A 329 1.93 14.54 12.69
CA LEU A 329 3.00 13.99 13.52
C LEU A 329 3.42 12.54 13.23
N ASP A 330 2.80 11.86 12.27
CA ASP A 330 3.24 10.54 11.78
C ASP A 330 3.14 10.42 10.25
N ILE A 331 3.66 11.40 9.51
CA ILE A 331 3.65 11.36 8.05
C ILE A 331 4.70 10.38 7.53
N LYS A 332 4.23 9.34 6.85
CA LYS A 332 5.01 8.28 6.22
C LYS A 332 4.22 7.63 5.08
N SER A 333 4.91 6.87 4.24
CA SER A 333 4.33 6.18 3.09
C SER A 333 3.18 5.22 3.47
N ASP A 334 3.25 4.51 4.61
CA ASP A 334 2.17 3.63 5.09
C ASP A 334 0.87 4.39 5.40
N ASN A 335 0.98 5.67 5.77
CA ASN A 335 -0.15 6.51 6.20
C ASN A 335 -0.72 7.34 5.03
N VAL A 336 -0.21 7.15 3.81
CA VAL A 336 -0.77 7.74 2.58
C VAL A 336 -1.54 6.68 1.83
N MET A 337 -2.87 6.79 1.85
CA MET A 337 -3.77 5.85 1.23
C MET A 337 -3.97 6.16 -0.26
N LEU A 338 -4.16 5.14 -1.09
CA LEU A 338 -4.32 5.27 -2.54
C LEU A 338 -5.75 4.93 -2.96
N LEU A 339 -6.52 5.96 -3.32
CA LEU A 339 -7.91 5.82 -3.78
C LEU A 339 -7.98 5.55 -5.29
N LYS A 340 -9.03 4.85 -5.71
CA LYS A 340 -9.27 4.55 -7.13
C LYS A 340 -9.71 5.76 -7.95
N GLU A 341 -10.49 6.65 -7.35
CA GLU A 341 -11.13 7.76 -8.06
C GLU A 341 -10.15 8.93 -8.19
N ASN A 342 -9.50 9.04 -9.35
CA ASN A 342 -8.72 10.21 -9.72
C ASN A 342 -9.26 10.81 -11.02
N LYS A 343 -10.06 11.88 -10.90
CA LYS A 343 -10.62 12.57 -12.06
C LYS A 343 -9.60 13.46 -12.77
N GLU A 344 -8.59 13.95 -12.03
CA GLU A 344 -7.60 14.90 -12.57
C GLU A 344 -6.50 14.18 -13.34
N TYR A 345 -6.03 13.05 -12.81
CA TYR A 345 -5.04 12.18 -13.43
C TYR A 345 -5.54 10.74 -13.40
N PRO A 346 -6.43 10.34 -14.33
CA PRO A 346 -7.00 9.00 -14.36
C PRO A 346 -5.96 7.89 -14.40
N SER A 347 -4.74 8.17 -14.88
CA SER A 347 -3.58 7.29 -14.97
C SER A 347 -2.86 7.07 -13.63
N TYR A 348 -3.25 7.77 -12.57
CA TYR A 348 -2.63 7.66 -11.27
C TYR A 348 -3.65 7.37 -10.18
N PRO A 349 -3.32 6.51 -9.20
CA PRO A 349 -4.13 6.44 -8.00
C PRO A 349 -4.09 7.80 -7.27
N LYS A 350 -5.16 8.17 -6.59
CA LYS A 350 -5.20 9.43 -5.84
C LYS A 350 -4.63 9.22 -4.44
N PRO A 351 -3.49 9.84 -4.08
CA PRO A 351 -2.97 9.79 -2.71
C PRO A 351 -3.80 10.68 -1.79
N VAL A 352 -4.17 10.15 -0.63
CA VAL A 352 -4.84 10.90 0.46
C VAL A 352 -4.17 10.59 1.79
N LEU A 353 -4.02 11.58 2.65
CA LEU A 353 -3.38 11.41 3.96
C LEU A 353 -4.38 10.80 4.97
N GLY A 354 -3.95 9.80 5.74
CA GLY A 354 -4.76 9.13 6.75
C GLY A 354 -3.97 8.67 7.98
N ASP A 355 -4.63 7.90 8.85
CA ASP A 355 -4.18 7.47 10.20
C ASP A 355 -3.75 8.63 11.12
N PHE A 356 -4.76 9.28 11.73
CA PHE A 356 -4.58 10.42 12.63
C PHE A 356 -4.35 10.04 14.11
N ASN A 357 -3.81 8.86 14.38
CA ASN A 357 -3.65 8.31 15.74
C ASN A 357 -2.64 9.06 16.62
N LEU A 358 -1.66 9.71 16.00
CA LEU A 358 -0.66 10.56 16.65
C LEU A 358 -0.88 12.05 16.41
N SER A 359 -1.99 12.41 15.78
CA SER A 359 -2.28 13.81 15.48
C SER A 359 -2.75 14.57 16.72
N HIS A 360 -2.41 15.85 16.78
CA HIS A 360 -2.71 16.72 17.90
C HIS A 360 -3.20 18.10 17.43
N ILE A 361 -4.16 18.66 18.15
CA ILE A 361 -4.52 20.07 18.03
C ILE A 361 -3.35 20.89 18.59
N ASN A 362 -2.85 21.83 17.80
CA ASN A 362 -1.72 22.68 18.12
C ASN A 362 -2.13 23.84 19.05
N ASN A 363 -2.47 23.51 20.30
CA ASN A 363 -2.83 24.46 21.35
C ASN A 363 -1.74 24.57 22.42
N SER A 364 -1.92 25.48 23.38
CA SER A 364 -0.97 25.68 24.49
C SER A 364 -0.72 24.41 25.30
N ASP A 365 -1.74 23.60 25.54
CA ASP A 365 -1.64 22.38 26.35
C ASP A 365 -0.76 21.33 25.65
N PHE A 366 -0.94 21.17 24.34
CA PHE A 366 -0.08 20.32 23.54
C PHE A 366 1.36 20.84 23.51
N GLN A 367 1.56 22.15 23.32
CA GLN A 367 2.89 22.77 23.34
C GLN A 367 3.59 22.58 24.69
N ASN A 368 2.87 22.68 25.80
CA ASN A 368 3.40 22.39 27.14
C ASN A 368 3.79 20.91 27.29
N ARG A 369 2.98 19.98 26.75
CA ARG A 369 3.32 18.55 26.79
C ARG A 369 4.55 18.22 25.97
N LEU A 370 4.84 18.96 24.90
CA LEU A 370 6.05 18.77 24.09
C LEU A 370 7.34 19.09 24.85
N THR A 371 7.28 19.76 26.00
CA THR A 371 8.47 19.98 26.85
C THR A 371 8.76 18.81 27.79
N SER A 372 7.81 17.87 27.94
CA SER A 372 7.98 16.70 28.80
C SER A 372 8.81 15.61 28.10
N VAL A 373 9.71 14.97 28.85
CA VAL A 373 10.51 13.83 28.38
C VAL A 373 9.62 12.62 28.05
N ASP A 374 8.56 12.44 28.82
CA ASP A 374 7.54 11.39 28.61
C ASP A 374 6.36 11.92 27.75
N GLY A 375 6.53 13.10 27.15
CA GLY A 375 5.50 13.74 26.34
C GLY A 375 5.44 13.21 24.90
N PRO A 376 4.44 13.66 24.12
CA PRO A 376 4.21 13.21 22.75
C PRO A 376 5.29 13.70 21.76
N ARG A 377 6.29 14.44 22.22
CA ARG A 377 7.38 14.96 21.39
C ARG A 377 8.08 13.85 20.64
N PHE A 378 8.38 12.77 21.37
CA PHE A 378 9.17 11.65 20.89
C PHE A 378 8.34 10.47 20.38
N ASP A 379 7.01 10.62 20.34
CA ASP A 379 6.13 9.67 19.66
C ASP A 379 6.36 9.75 18.15
N GLY A 380 6.10 8.67 17.42
CA GLY A 380 6.23 8.62 15.97
C GLY A 380 6.80 7.29 15.49
N THR A 381 6.97 7.19 14.18
CA THR A 381 7.61 6.02 13.57
C THR A 381 9.12 6.25 13.43
N ASP A 382 9.90 5.34 14.01
CA ASP A 382 11.35 5.32 13.89
C ASP A 382 11.80 5.47 12.42
N GLY A 383 12.80 6.33 12.20
CA GLY A 383 13.33 6.63 10.86
C GLY A 383 12.50 7.63 10.04
N TRP A 384 11.26 7.95 10.46
CA TRP A 384 10.42 8.99 9.84
C TRP A 384 10.40 10.30 10.63
N GLN A 385 10.65 10.24 11.94
CA GLN A 385 10.67 11.41 12.80
C GLN A 385 11.70 12.46 12.34
N PRO A 386 11.36 13.75 12.38
CA PRO A 386 12.32 14.82 12.17
C PRO A 386 13.28 14.93 13.36
N PRO A 387 14.49 15.51 13.18
CA PRO A 387 15.51 15.59 14.23
C PRO A 387 15.01 16.15 15.56
N GLU A 388 14.14 17.15 15.54
CA GLU A 388 13.57 17.79 16.74
C GLU A 388 12.64 16.88 17.58
N ARG A 389 12.27 15.72 17.03
CA ARG A 389 11.39 14.71 17.66
C ARG A 389 12.06 13.38 17.91
N VAL A 390 13.35 13.25 17.64
CA VAL A 390 14.09 12.00 17.90
C VAL A 390 14.62 12.00 19.33
N PHE A 391 14.32 10.95 20.11
CA PHE A 391 14.69 10.85 21.52
C PHE A 391 16.21 10.86 21.74
N GLU A 392 16.96 10.27 20.82
CA GLU A 392 18.43 10.24 20.84
C GLU A 392 19.05 11.65 20.81
N SER A 393 18.33 12.65 20.32
CA SER A 393 18.76 14.05 20.37
C SER A 393 18.80 14.64 21.79
N LEU A 394 18.12 14.01 22.76
CA LEU A 394 18.11 14.39 24.18
C LEU A 394 19.29 13.78 24.96
N ILE A 395 19.71 12.56 24.60
CA ILE A 395 20.68 11.78 25.40
C ILE A 395 22.11 11.90 24.85
N GLY A 396 22.27 12.28 23.58
CA GLY A 396 23.53 12.19 22.85
C GLY A 396 23.88 10.74 22.53
N TYR A 397 24.51 10.50 21.38
CA TYR A 397 24.92 9.15 20.98
C TYR A 397 26.20 8.72 21.72
N GLY A 398 26.16 7.57 22.40
CA GLY A 398 27.35 6.88 22.93
C GLY A 398 27.92 7.37 24.27
N LYS A 399 29.13 6.91 24.61
CA LYS A 399 29.83 7.20 25.88
C LYS A 399 30.33 8.66 25.98
N ASN A 400 30.34 9.41 24.87
CA ASN A 400 30.74 10.82 24.82
C ASN A 400 29.50 11.71 24.87
N ARG A 401 28.91 11.83 26.07
CA ARG A 401 27.68 12.59 26.40
C ARG A 401 27.76 14.12 26.22
N ARG A 402 28.65 14.64 25.38
CA ARG A 402 28.64 16.08 25.09
C ARG A 402 27.68 16.30 23.93
N ILE A 403 26.41 16.55 24.26
CA ILE A 403 25.51 17.25 23.34
C ILE A 403 26.28 18.48 22.87
N ASN A 404 26.51 18.61 21.57
CA ASN A 404 27.04 19.84 21.02
C ASN A 404 25.99 20.93 21.38
N PRO A 405 26.30 21.90 22.24
CA PRO A 405 25.32 22.92 22.63
C PRO A 405 24.82 23.72 21.41
N ASP A 406 25.62 23.79 20.34
CA ASP A 406 25.26 24.47 19.09
C ASP A 406 24.31 23.63 18.21
N TYR A 407 24.14 22.33 18.50
CA TYR A 407 23.23 21.43 17.81
C TYR A 407 22.34 20.71 18.82
N ALA A 408 21.23 21.36 19.18
CA ALA A 408 20.26 20.87 20.17
C ALA A 408 18.85 20.68 19.54
N PRO A 409 18.63 19.63 18.72
CA PRO A 409 17.35 19.43 18.03
C PRO A 409 16.16 19.34 18.98
N HIS A 410 16.36 18.73 20.16
CA HIS A 410 15.33 18.62 21.19
C HIS A 410 14.85 19.97 21.74
N GLN A 411 15.51 21.08 21.42
CA GLN A 411 15.10 22.44 21.79
C GLN A 411 14.36 23.17 20.67
N TRP A 412 14.43 22.67 19.43
CA TRP A 412 13.73 23.29 18.31
C TRP A 412 12.20 23.14 18.45
N PRO A 413 11.41 24.08 17.92
CA PRO A 413 9.96 23.99 18.00
C PRO A 413 9.43 22.79 17.19
N VAL A 414 8.39 22.12 17.72
CA VAL A 414 7.63 21.13 16.97
C VAL A 414 6.36 21.80 16.46
N ASN A 415 6.30 22.02 15.16
CA ASN A 415 5.21 22.69 14.44
C ASN A 415 4.97 22.02 13.08
N GLU A 416 4.29 22.67 12.15
CA GLU A 416 3.99 22.15 10.81
C GLU A 416 5.23 21.74 10.01
N LYS A 417 6.41 22.29 10.35
CA LYS A 417 7.68 21.91 9.74
C LYS A 417 8.05 20.46 10.03
N ALA A 418 7.59 19.89 11.13
CA ALA A 418 7.78 18.48 11.47
C ALA A 418 7.05 17.56 10.47
N ASP A 419 5.86 17.98 10.01
CA ASP A 419 5.08 17.27 9.00
C ASP A 419 5.70 17.43 7.59
N ILE A 420 6.21 18.62 7.27
CA ILE A 420 6.94 18.89 6.02
C ILE A 420 8.17 17.97 5.87
N TRP A 421 8.88 17.68 6.97
CA TRP A 421 9.96 16.70 6.94
C TRP A 421 9.48 15.32 6.49
N GLY A 422 8.35 14.84 7.02
CA GLY A 422 7.74 13.57 6.63
C GLY A 422 7.39 13.53 5.13
N LEU A 423 6.84 14.62 4.58
CA LEU A 423 6.62 14.74 3.13
C LEU A 423 7.92 14.67 2.33
N GLY A 424 8.99 15.32 2.83
CA GLY A 424 10.31 15.25 2.23
C GLY A 424 10.85 13.82 2.19
N LYS A 425 10.64 13.07 3.27
CA LYS A 425 11.03 11.65 3.38
C LYS A 425 10.27 10.78 2.37
N ILE A 426 8.96 11.00 2.23
CA ILE A 426 8.12 10.29 1.24
C ILE A 426 8.65 10.56 -0.18
N ALA A 427 8.81 11.83 -0.57
CA ALA A 427 9.28 12.17 -1.91
C ALA A 427 10.69 11.64 -2.19
N HIS A 428 11.57 11.71 -1.19
CA HIS A 428 12.90 11.12 -1.27
C HIS A 428 12.84 9.60 -1.49
N HIS A 429 11.99 8.89 -0.76
CA HIS A 429 11.80 7.44 -0.94
C HIS A 429 11.27 7.12 -2.34
N MET A 430 10.31 7.90 -2.85
CA MET A 430 9.78 7.72 -4.21
C MET A 430 10.84 7.95 -5.30
N ILE A 431 11.69 8.98 -5.18
CA ILE A 431 12.79 9.27 -6.14
C ILE A 431 13.73 8.05 -6.25
N PHE A 432 14.04 7.42 -5.12
CA PHE A 432 15.01 6.33 -5.03
C PHE A 432 14.38 4.93 -5.02
N ALA A 433 13.09 4.78 -5.31
CA ALA A 433 12.44 3.47 -5.33
C ALA A 433 13.20 2.48 -6.24
N HIS A 434 13.63 2.89 -7.42
CA HIS A 434 14.43 2.03 -8.31
C HIS A 434 15.88 1.75 -7.86
N ARG A 435 16.38 2.39 -6.80
CA ARG A 435 17.74 2.27 -6.24
C ARG A 435 17.70 2.32 -4.70
N PRO A 436 17.19 1.26 -4.04
CA PRO A 436 17.00 1.25 -2.59
C PRO A 436 18.31 1.28 -1.79
N ASP A 437 19.43 0.91 -2.40
CA ASP A 437 20.79 1.05 -1.87
C ASP A 437 21.14 2.54 -1.62
N LEU A 438 20.80 3.40 -2.58
CA LEU A 438 21.00 4.84 -2.48
C LEU A 438 20.06 5.48 -1.44
N TYR A 439 18.83 4.99 -1.33
CA TYR A 439 17.88 5.45 -0.31
C TYR A 439 18.40 5.19 1.11
N LYS A 440 18.88 3.97 1.41
CA LYS A 440 19.39 3.62 2.74
C LYS A 440 20.64 4.44 3.11
N GLY A 441 21.48 4.76 2.12
CA GLY A 441 22.72 5.50 2.33
C GLY A 441 22.55 7.00 2.57
N THR A 442 21.44 7.62 2.15
CA THR A 442 21.23 9.09 2.15
C THR A 442 20.52 9.65 3.36
N LEU A 443 19.85 8.81 4.16
CA LEU A 443 19.05 9.25 5.29
C LEU A 443 19.32 8.45 6.57
N SER A 444 20.46 7.75 6.60
CA SER A 444 20.91 6.99 7.77
C SER A 444 21.12 7.92 8.97
N THR A 445 20.48 7.59 10.10
CA THR A 445 20.66 8.27 11.38
C THR A 445 22.07 8.14 11.93
N GLN A 446 22.85 7.15 11.47
CA GLN A 446 24.25 6.99 11.89
C GLN A 446 25.12 8.17 11.45
N ALA A 447 24.78 8.85 10.34
CA ALA A 447 25.49 10.04 9.89
C ALA A 447 25.20 11.26 10.79
N TRP A 448 24.19 11.21 11.66
CA TRP A 448 23.81 12.37 12.48
C TRP A 448 24.86 12.75 13.52
N SER A 449 25.61 11.78 14.03
CA SER A 449 26.72 12.05 14.96
C SER A 449 27.91 12.72 14.31
N GLU A 450 28.02 12.67 12.97
CA GLU A 450 29.12 13.25 12.21
C GLU A 450 28.80 14.68 11.71
N LEU A 451 27.54 15.11 11.80
CA LEU A 451 27.13 16.48 11.46
C LEU A 451 27.62 17.47 12.52
N GLN A 452 28.79 18.07 12.29
CA GLN A 452 29.26 19.22 13.07
C GLN A 452 28.62 20.51 12.52
N GLY A 453 27.63 21.06 13.24
CA GLY A 453 27.03 22.36 12.94
C GLY A 453 26.14 22.41 11.69
N ASP A 454 25.77 23.62 11.27
CA ASP A 454 24.85 23.93 10.14
C ASP A 454 25.33 23.44 8.76
N THR A 455 26.49 22.76 8.65
CA THR A 455 27.03 22.26 7.39
C THR A 455 26.37 20.96 6.92
N GLN A 456 25.04 20.87 7.01
CA GLN A 456 24.25 19.81 6.36
C GLN A 456 24.38 19.86 4.82
N GLU A 457 24.82 21.01 4.27
CA GLU A 457 25.05 21.17 2.83
C GLU A 457 26.06 20.17 2.28
N SER A 458 27.08 19.77 3.05
CA SER A 458 28.13 18.86 2.56
C SER A 458 27.63 17.43 2.35
N TYR A 459 26.76 16.92 3.23
CA TYR A 459 26.24 15.55 3.13
C TYR A 459 25.27 15.39 1.95
N LEU A 460 24.41 16.38 1.71
CA LEU A 460 23.49 16.37 0.57
C LEU A 460 24.17 16.77 -0.75
N LEU A 461 25.27 17.53 -0.72
CA LEU A 461 26.05 17.89 -1.93
C LEU A 461 26.75 16.68 -2.56
N ALA A 462 27.32 15.78 -1.74
CA ALA A 462 28.05 14.61 -2.24
C ALA A 462 27.19 13.73 -3.17
N TRP A 463 25.87 13.79 -3.00
CA TRP A 463 24.89 13.01 -3.75
C TRP A 463 24.38 13.70 -5.01
N LYS A 464 24.67 15.00 -5.19
CA LYS A 464 24.17 15.78 -6.33
C LYS A 464 24.55 15.19 -7.68
N LEU A 465 25.69 14.50 -7.78
CA LEU A 465 26.12 13.81 -9.00
C LEU A 465 25.30 12.54 -9.26
N ALA A 466 24.98 11.77 -8.21
CA ALA A 466 24.22 10.52 -8.33
C ALA A 466 22.72 10.73 -8.62
N VAL A 467 22.17 11.90 -8.27
CA VAL A 467 20.72 12.17 -8.37
C VAL A 467 20.28 12.63 -9.76
N SER A 468 21.20 13.11 -10.60
CA SER A 468 20.87 13.70 -11.92
C SER A 468 20.07 12.74 -12.83
N ASP A 469 20.27 11.43 -12.68
CA ASP A 469 19.53 10.41 -13.43
C ASP A 469 18.19 10.01 -12.79
N CYS A 470 17.91 10.40 -11.54
CA CYS A 470 16.71 9.94 -10.82
C CYS A 470 15.53 10.89 -10.98
N CYS A 471 15.76 12.20 -10.98
CA CYS A 471 14.73 13.23 -11.06
C CYS A 471 15.32 14.58 -11.47
N SER A 472 14.46 15.55 -11.76
CA SER A 472 14.88 16.92 -12.02
C SER A 472 15.58 17.54 -10.82
N GLN A 473 16.55 18.44 -11.10
CA GLN A 473 17.24 19.22 -10.08
C GLN A 473 16.27 20.07 -9.24
N GLU A 474 15.16 20.50 -9.83
CA GLU A 474 14.14 21.31 -9.18
C GLU A 474 13.40 20.51 -8.09
N LEU A 475 12.99 19.27 -8.41
CA LEU A 475 12.35 18.38 -7.44
C LEU A 475 13.31 18.05 -6.29
N TYR A 476 14.53 17.64 -6.62
CA TYR A 476 15.49 17.27 -5.58
C TYR A 476 15.87 18.46 -4.69
N ALA A 477 16.06 19.65 -5.26
CA ALA A 477 16.34 20.85 -4.46
C ALA A 477 15.18 21.20 -3.52
N LEU A 478 13.93 20.98 -3.93
CA LEU A 478 12.79 21.13 -3.02
C LEU A 478 12.84 20.09 -1.88
N VAL A 479 13.05 18.82 -2.20
CA VAL A 479 13.17 17.74 -1.20
C VAL A 479 14.30 18.01 -0.20
N GLN A 480 15.46 18.48 -0.66
CA GLN A 480 16.56 18.89 0.21
C GLN A 480 16.18 20.02 1.17
N ARG A 481 15.38 21.01 0.72
CA ARG A 481 14.86 22.07 1.60
C ARG A 481 13.88 21.54 2.63
N MET A 482 13.02 20.59 2.27
CA MET A 482 12.08 19.93 3.20
C MET A 482 12.80 19.10 4.26
N LEU A 483 13.95 18.52 3.90
CA LEU A 483 14.78 17.67 4.76
C LEU A 483 15.92 18.43 5.48
N ARG A 484 15.82 19.77 5.60
CA ARG A 484 16.75 20.53 6.44
C ARG A 484 16.55 20.15 7.92
N HIS A 485 17.63 19.90 8.64
CA HIS A 485 17.55 19.46 10.04
C HIS A 485 16.89 20.52 10.91
N ASN A 486 17.39 21.75 10.86
CA ASN A 486 16.78 22.88 11.56
C ASN A 486 15.41 23.20 10.92
N PRO A 487 14.28 23.06 11.65
CA PRO A 487 12.96 23.32 11.09
C PRO A 487 12.77 24.76 10.62
N ALA A 488 13.52 25.73 11.15
CA ALA A 488 13.48 27.12 10.70
C ALA A 488 13.99 27.30 9.25
N LEU A 489 14.81 26.38 8.76
CA LEU A 489 15.35 26.38 7.38
C LEU A 489 14.47 25.61 6.39
N ARG A 490 13.44 24.90 6.87
CA ARG A 490 12.46 24.23 6.01
C ARG A 490 11.49 25.27 5.43
N PRO A 491 10.96 25.08 4.21
CA PRO A 491 9.94 25.96 3.67
C PRO A 491 8.72 25.99 4.59
N ASP A 492 8.03 27.12 4.68
CA ASP A 492 6.68 27.13 5.28
C ASP A 492 5.69 26.49 4.32
N LEU A 493 4.46 26.28 4.81
CA LEU A 493 3.45 25.56 4.06
C LEU A 493 3.07 26.29 2.76
N ASP A 494 3.00 27.62 2.79
CA ASP A 494 2.69 28.44 1.61
C ASP A 494 3.80 28.41 0.55
N ALA A 495 5.06 28.52 0.98
CA ALA A 495 6.22 28.42 0.11
C ALA A 495 6.37 27.02 -0.49
N LEU A 496 6.09 25.97 0.30
CA LEU A 496 6.04 24.58 -0.15
C LEU A 496 4.94 24.42 -1.22
N ARG A 497 3.72 24.83 -0.90
CA ARG A 497 2.56 24.77 -1.81
C ARG A 497 2.84 25.48 -3.13
N THR A 498 3.41 26.67 -3.08
CA THR A 498 3.79 27.44 -4.27
C THR A 498 4.83 26.71 -5.11
N SER A 499 5.85 26.12 -4.47
CA SER A 499 6.91 25.37 -5.16
C SER A 499 6.35 24.09 -5.83
N VAL A 500 5.51 23.35 -5.11
CA VAL A 500 4.87 22.12 -5.59
C VAL A 500 3.92 22.40 -6.75
N TYR A 501 3.07 23.41 -6.63
CA TYR A 501 2.17 23.82 -7.69
C TYR A 501 2.93 24.23 -8.96
N ARG A 502 4.03 24.98 -8.82
CA ARG A 502 4.88 25.37 -9.96
C ARG A 502 5.50 24.16 -10.65
N GLY A 503 6.08 23.23 -9.89
CA GLY A 503 6.67 22.00 -10.41
C GLY A 503 5.65 21.13 -11.16
N LEU A 504 4.50 20.86 -10.54
CA LEU A 504 3.42 20.08 -11.15
C LEU A 504 2.84 20.78 -12.39
N ARG A 505 2.59 22.09 -12.33
CA ARG A 505 2.08 22.87 -13.49
C ARG A 505 3.02 22.80 -14.68
N LYS A 506 4.33 22.89 -14.46
CA LYS A 506 5.35 22.76 -15.52
C LYS A 506 5.26 21.40 -16.21
N LEU A 507 5.16 20.31 -15.44
CA LEU A 507 5.01 18.97 -16.01
C LEU A 507 3.65 18.76 -16.68
N ASN A 508 2.58 19.36 -16.16
CA ASN A 508 1.27 19.35 -16.84
C ASN A 508 1.34 20.00 -18.22
N LEU A 509 2.08 21.10 -18.39
CA LEU A 509 2.24 21.73 -19.71
C LEU A 509 3.00 20.82 -20.70
N LEU A 510 3.88 19.94 -20.20
CA LEU A 510 4.66 19.02 -21.03
C LEU A 510 3.89 17.72 -21.36
N TYR A 511 3.15 17.16 -20.39
CA TYR A 511 2.62 15.79 -20.45
C TYR A 511 1.09 15.68 -20.33
N SER A 512 0.35 16.78 -20.18
CA SER A 512 -1.09 16.74 -19.85
C SER A 512 -1.93 15.86 -20.77
N ASN A 513 -1.63 15.82 -22.07
CA ASN A 513 -2.39 15.00 -23.02
C ASN A 513 -2.18 13.50 -22.79
N GLU A 514 -0.97 13.07 -22.42
CA GLU A 514 -0.66 11.65 -22.22
C GLU A 514 -1.23 11.16 -20.88
N VAL A 515 -0.97 11.90 -19.80
CA VAL A 515 -1.39 11.54 -18.44
C VAL A 515 -2.92 11.57 -18.29
N ARG A 516 -3.61 12.52 -18.94
CA ARG A 516 -5.08 12.63 -18.83
C ARG A 516 -5.84 11.65 -19.70
N ARG A 517 -5.27 11.17 -20.80
CA ARG A 517 -5.93 10.22 -21.72
C ARG A 517 -5.80 8.78 -21.25
N GLN A 518 -4.77 8.48 -20.45
CA GLN A 518 -4.55 7.14 -19.95
C GLN A 518 -5.41 6.91 -18.70
N THR A 519 -6.32 5.94 -18.75
CA THR A 519 -6.90 5.38 -17.52
C THR A 519 -5.89 4.45 -16.86
N TYR A 520 -5.67 4.65 -15.57
CA TYR A 520 -4.82 3.79 -14.74
C TYR A 520 -5.41 2.39 -14.77
N SER A 521 -4.73 1.50 -15.48
CA SER A 521 -4.91 0.08 -15.30
C SER A 521 -3.90 -0.32 -14.24
N PRO A 522 -4.30 -0.53 -12.98
CA PRO A 522 -3.37 -1.05 -11.98
C PRO A 522 -2.73 -2.32 -12.53
N ILE A 523 -1.43 -2.46 -12.27
CA ILE A 523 -0.56 -3.58 -12.66
C ILE A 523 -1.37 -4.88 -12.73
N ARG A 524 -1.50 -5.40 -13.96
CA ARG A 524 -2.17 -6.65 -14.34
C ARG A 524 -3.63 -6.77 -13.87
N LYS A 525 -4.54 -5.95 -14.41
CA LYS A 525 -5.92 -6.42 -14.62
C LYS A 525 -5.91 -7.55 -15.67
N ARG A 526 -5.69 -8.78 -15.21
CA ARG A 526 -5.91 -9.99 -16.02
C ARG A 526 -7.41 -10.13 -16.22
N LEU A 527 -7.86 -10.14 -17.48
CA LEU A 527 -9.24 -10.50 -17.76
C LEU A 527 -9.36 -12.00 -17.52
N ARG A 528 -10.30 -12.43 -16.68
CA ARG A 528 -10.85 -13.78 -16.85
C ARG A 528 -11.65 -13.70 -18.14
N VAL A 529 -11.30 -14.51 -19.13
CA VAL A 529 -12.21 -14.75 -20.26
C VAL A 529 -13.47 -15.32 -19.67
N ASN A 530 -14.58 -14.66 -19.96
CA ASN A 530 -15.85 -15.17 -19.51
C ASN A 530 -16.27 -16.32 -20.41
N ILE A 531 -15.95 -17.55 -19.99
CA ILE A 531 -16.38 -18.78 -20.68
C ILE A 531 -17.82 -19.12 -20.25
N ASP A 532 -18.72 -18.13 -20.20
CA ASP A 532 -20.13 -18.32 -19.82
C ASP A 532 -20.97 -18.82 -20.99
N ASP A 533 -20.49 -18.66 -22.22
CA ASP A 533 -21.07 -19.35 -23.37
C ASP A 533 -20.86 -20.87 -23.22
N ALA A 534 -21.97 -21.61 -23.19
CA ALA A 534 -21.97 -23.05 -22.96
C ALA A 534 -21.23 -23.83 -24.08
N ILE A 535 -21.24 -23.30 -25.31
CA ILE A 535 -20.55 -23.89 -26.46
C ILE A 535 -19.06 -23.66 -26.32
N VAL A 536 -18.63 -22.43 -26.01
CA VAL A 536 -17.21 -22.11 -25.78
C VAL A 536 -16.67 -22.90 -24.57
N ARG A 537 -17.48 -23.08 -23.52
CA ARG A 537 -17.15 -23.91 -22.36
C ARG A 537 -17.02 -25.39 -22.71
N ALA A 538 -17.91 -25.91 -23.55
CA ALA A 538 -17.85 -27.29 -24.01
C ALA A 538 -16.62 -27.53 -24.90
N GLN A 539 -16.32 -26.63 -25.83
CA GLN A 539 -15.13 -26.68 -26.69
C GLN A 539 -13.84 -26.61 -25.86
N TYR A 540 -13.77 -25.70 -24.89
CA TYR A 540 -12.66 -25.61 -23.95
C TYR A 540 -12.51 -26.89 -23.12
N SER A 541 -13.62 -27.43 -22.60
CA SER A 541 -13.60 -28.66 -21.82
C SER A 541 -13.19 -29.87 -22.66
N GLN A 542 -13.57 -29.93 -23.94
CA GLN A 542 -13.17 -30.97 -24.88
C GLN A 542 -11.67 -30.87 -25.21
N LEU A 543 -11.15 -29.66 -25.38
CA LEU A 543 -9.72 -29.38 -25.53
C LEU A 543 -8.95 -29.88 -24.31
N ILE A 544 -9.41 -29.57 -23.10
CA ILE A 544 -8.82 -30.07 -21.84
C ILE A 544 -8.96 -31.60 -21.68
N ALA A 545 -10.10 -32.17 -22.06
CA ALA A 545 -10.37 -33.60 -21.92
C ALA A 545 -9.55 -34.47 -22.89
N THR A 546 -9.33 -33.98 -24.12
CA THR A 546 -8.40 -34.62 -25.07
C THR A 546 -6.96 -34.62 -24.56
N TRP A 547 -6.61 -33.71 -23.63
CA TRP A 547 -5.31 -33.66 -22.97
C TRP A 547 -5.20 -34.63 -21.80
N ASN A 548 -6.22 -34.70 -20.93
CA ASN A 548 -6.24 -35.65 -19.81
C ASN A 548 -6.29 -37.11 -20.27
N GLY A 549 -6.90 -37.40 -21.42
CA GLY A 549 -6.99 -38.76 -21.97
C GLY A 549 -5.69 -39.34 -22.54
N LYS A 550 -4.64 -38.51 -22.74
CA LYS A 550 -3.37 -38.93 -23.38
C LYS A 550 -2.17 -39.04 -22.43
N ASN A 551 -2.34 -38.90 -21.11
CA ASN A 551 -1.23 -38.85 -20.14
C ASN A 551 -0.15 -37.79 -20.50
N LEU A 552 -0.59 -36.64 -21.03
CA LEU A 552 0.30 -35.56 -21.49
C LEU A 552 0.50 -34.46 -20.45
N THR A 553 0.39 -34.74 -19.14
CA THR A 553 0.94 -33.82 -18.13
C THR A 553 2.45 -33.83 -18.32
N PRO A 554 3.06 -32.78 -18.90
CA PRO A 554 4.48 -32.80 -19.14
C PRO A 554 5.17 -32.85 -17.80
N SER A 555 6.22 -33.67 -17.69
CA SER A 555 7.02 -33.69 -16.48
C SER A 555 7.49 -32.28 -16.13
N GLN A 556 7.62 -31.98 -14.84
CA GLN A 556 8.07 -30.66 -14.38
C GLN A 556 9.44 -30.29 -15.00
N ALA A 557 10.30 -31.28 -15.26
CA ALA A 557 11.55 -31.09 -15.99
C ALA A 557 11.35 -30.66 -17.45
N ALA A 558 10.37 -31.24 -18.16
CA ALA A 558 10.03 -30.84 -19.52
C ALA A 558 9.48 -29.41 -19.57
N GLN A 559 8.64 -29.02 -18.61
CA GLN A 559 8.12 -27.65 -18.51
C GLN A 559 9.24 -26.62 -18.28
N ILE A 560 10.17 -26.93 -17.36
CA ILE A 560 11.34 -26.07 -17.10
C ILE A 560 12.21 -25.95 -18.36
N GLY A 561 12.50 -27.06 -19.04
CA GLY A 561 13.32 -27.05 -20.26
C GLY A 561 12.71 -26.19 -21.39
N VAL A 562 11.38 -26.19 -21.54
CA VAL A 562 10.70 -25.32 -22.52
C VAL A 562 10.75 -23.85 -22.10
N VAL A 563 10.60 -23.56 -20.80
CA VAL A 563 10.70 -22.18 -20.27
C VAL A 563 12.11 -21.62 -20.46
N ASP A 564 13.14 -22.40 -20.19
CA ASP A 564 14.54 -22.00 -20.39
C ASP A 564 14.84 -21.78 -21.88
N ALA A 565 14.32 -22.64 -22.75
CA ALA A 565 14.41 -22.47 -24.21
C ALA A 565 13.70 -21.20 -24.69
N PHE A 566 12.53 -20.85 -24.11
CA PHE A 566 11.86 -19.58 -24.39
C PHE A 566 12.65 -18.36 -23.96
N ASP A 567 13.27 -18.40 -22.78
CA ASP A 567 14.09 -17.29 -22.30
C ASP A 567 15.33 -17.10 -23.18
N ALA A 568 15.96 -18.19 -23.64
CA ALA A 568 17.04 -18.14 -24.62
C ALA A 568 16.58 -17.60 -25.98
N TYR A 569 15.39 -18.02 -26.44
CA TYR A 569 14.81 -17.59 -27.70
C TYR A 569 14.42 -16.10 -27.70
N LEU A 570 13.89 -15.58 -26.58
CA LEU A 570 13.52 -14.16 -26.41
C LEU A 570 14.72 -13.21 -26.39
N VAL A 571 15.89 -13.69 -25.93
CA VAL A 571 17.12 -12.90 -25.81
C VAL A 571 17.91 -12.84 -27.13
N ARG A 572 17.59 -13.73 -28.09
CA ARG A 572 18.19 -13.73 -29.42
C ARG A 572 17.77 -12.45 -30.16
N GLY A 573 18.60 -11.41 -30.16
CA GLY A 573 18.30 -10.12 -30.79
C GLY A 573 18.16 -10.22 -32.31
N GLN A 574 17.24 -9.43 -32.91
CA GLN A 574 16.94 -9.31 -34.36
C GLN A 574 17.20 -10.60 -35.15
N VAL A 575 16.44 -11.64 -34.87
CA VAL A 575 16.56 -12.94 -35.59
C VAL A 575 15.41 -13.19 -36.55
N PHE A 576 14.36 -12.40 -36.47
CA PHE A 576 13.23 -12.55 -37.36
C PHE A 576 13.48 -11.71 -38.62
N GLU A 577 13.30 -12.29 -39.81
CA GLU A 577 12.98 -11.52 -41.03
C GLU A 577 11.54 -10.96 -40.96
N LEU A 578 11.07 -10.68 -39.76
CA LEU A 578 9.79 -10.07 -39.47
C LEU A 578 10.01 -8.57 -39.30
N ASP A 579 9.01 -7.78 -39.61
CA ASP A 579 9.08 -6.37 -39.26
C ASP A 579 9.07 -6.18 -37.73
N GLN A 580 9.38 -4.96 -37.29
CA GLN A 580 9.48 -4.66 -35.86
C GLN A 580 8.19 -4.95 -35.08
N ALA A 581 7.01 -4.83 -35.72
CA ALA A 581 5.73 -5.07 -35.07
C ALA A 581 5.45 -6.57 -34.93
N GLU A 582 5.76 -7.34 -35.96
CA GLU A 582 5.68 -8.80 -35.96
C GLU A 582 6.68 -9.43 -34.96
N GLU A 583 7.93 -8.94 -34.90
CA GLU A 583 8.93 -9.37 -33.90
C GLU A 583 8.43 -9.13 -32.47
N TRP A 584 7.84 -7.96 -32.19
CA TRP A 584 7.30 -7.68 -30.87
C TRP A 584 6.07 -8.54 -30.54
N THR A 585 5.26 -8.88 -31.54
CA THR A 585 4.12 -9.80 -31.38
C THR A 585 4.59 -11.21 -31.07
N ALA A 586 5.61 -11.70 -31.78
CA ALA A 586 6.21 -13.00 -31.51
C ALA A 586 6.73 -13.06 -30.06
N LYS A 587 7.49 -12.05 -29.63
CA LYS A 587 7.99 -11.95 -28.25
C LYS A 587 6.86 -11.89 -27.22
N HIS A 588 5.76 -11.19 -27.53
CA HIS A 588 4.59 -11.14 -26.67
C HIS A 588 3.92 -12.51 -26.53
N LEU A 589 3.59 -13.16 -27.65
CA LEU A 589 2.98 -14.49 -27.69
C LEU A 589 3.83 -15.51 -26.93
N ILE A 590 5.15 -15.46 -27.10
CA ILE A 590 6.10 -16.32 -26.38
C ILE A 590 6.09 -16.06 -24.88
N SER A 591 6.02 -14.80 -24.45
CA SER A 591 5.85 -14.46 -23.03
C SER A 591 4.56 -15.05 -22.44
N CYS A 592 3.48 -15.09 -23.22
CA CYS A 592 2.21 -15.72 -22.83
C CYS A 592 2.35 -17.24 -22.68
N LEU A 593 2.98 -17.90 -23.65
CA LEU A 593 3.24 -19.35 -23.65
C LEU A 593 4.13 -19.75 -22.46
N ARG A 594 5.21 -19.00 -22.22
CA ARG A 594 6.11 -19.19 -21.07
C ARG A 594 5.36 -19.16 -19.74
N LYS A 595 4.49 -18.16 -19.54
CA LYS A 595 3.70 -18.02 -18.30
C LYS A 595 2.76 -19.19 -18.07
N ARG A 596 2.21 -19.79 -19.14
CA ARG A 596 1.29 -20.93 -19.03
C ARG A 596 1.99 -22.21 -18.57
N LEU A 597 3.25 -22.40 -18.97
CA LEU A 597 4.06 -23.56 -18.66
C LEU A 597 4.79 -23.46 -17.31
N HIS A 598 4.77 -22.29 -16.66
CA HIS A 598 5.37 -22.11 -15.33
C HIS A 598 4.49 -22.76 -14.23
N GLN A 599 5.13 -23.44 -13.27
CA GLN A 599 4.48 -24.33 -12.29
C GLN A 599 3.50 -23.66 -11.31
N ASP A 600 3.58 -22.35 -11.14
CA ASP A 600 2.71 -21.59 -10.23
C ASP A 600 1.33 -21.24 -10.83
N PHE A 601 1.03 -21.67 -12.06
CA PHE A 601 -0.20 -21.30 -12.77
C PHE A 601 -1.30 -22.37 -12.67
N GLY A 602 -1.91 -22.47 -11.48
CA GLY A 602 -3.08 -23.33 -11.22
C GLY A 602 -4.42 -22.79 -11.72
N SER A 603 -4.48 -21.78 -12.61
CA SER A 603 -5.76 -21.26 -13.13
C SER A 603 -5.64 -20.64 -14.52
N ILE A 604 -6.75 -20.63 -15.26
CA ILE A 604 -6.91 -20.14 -16.63
C ILE A 604 -6.87 -18.60 -16.62
N TYR A 605 -5.97 -17.98 -17.39
CA TYR A 605 -5.88 -16.52 -17.51
C TYR A 605 -5.50 -16.10 -18.93
N VAL A 606 -6.02 -14.95 -19.36
CA VAL A 606 -5.65 -14.27 -20.61
C VAL A 606 -5.20 -12.85 -20.27
N LEU A 607 -4.24 -12.34 -21.04
CA LEU A 607 -3.77 -10.96 -20.93
C LEU A 607 -4.73 -10.03 -21.67
N LYS A 608 -4.91 -8.81 -21.16
CA LYS A 608 -5.77 -7.78 -21.76
C LYS A 608 -4.97 -6.99 -22.79
N ASN A 609 -5.59 -6.52 -23.88
CA ASN A 609 -5.05 -5.58 -24.90
C ASN A 609 -4.61 -4.19 -24.35
N SER A 610 -4.23 -4.05 -23.07
CA SER A 610 -4.05 -2.75 -22.41
C SER A 610 -2.69 -2.55 -21.77
N ASP A 611 -1.61 -2.90 -22.47
CA ASP A 611 -0.24 -2.48 -22.14
C ASP A 611 0.23 -1.46 -23.21
N ILE A 612 0.68 -0.27 -22.80
CA ILE A 612 0.87 0.92 -23.66
C ILE A 612 1.98 0.77 -24.72
N ILE A 613 2.85 -0.25 -24.63
CA ILE A 613 3.79 -0.60 -25.72
C ILE A 613 3.19 -1.68 -26.65
N TYR A 614 2.26 -2.50 -26.16
CA TYR A 614 1.67 -3.62 -26.89
C TYR A 614 0.27 -3.37 -27.45
N LYS A 615 -0.42 -2.30 -27.04
CA LYS A 615 -1.73 -1.94 -27.59
C LYS A 615 -1.65 -1.53 -29.07
N VAL A 616 -0.55 -0.90 -29.48
CA VAL A 616 -0.26 -0.63 -30.90
C VAL A 616 -0.08 -1.93 -31.68
N ILE A 617 0.43 -2.98 -31.05
CA ILE A 617 0.69 -4.28 -31.68
C ILE A 617 -0.60 -5.12 -31.76
N ASP A 618 -1.39 -5.15 -30.68
CA ASP A 618 -2.64 -5.92 -30.62
C ASP A 618 -3.72 -5.34 -31.53
N ASP A 619 -3.78 -4.01 -31.68
CA ASP A 619 -4.73 -3.31 -32.54
C ASP A 619 -4.25 -3.23 -34.02
N ALA A 620 -2.94 -3.36 -34.28
CA ALA A 620 -2.39 -3.29 -35.65
C ALA A 620 -2.45 -4.62 -36.42
N MET A 621 -2.75 -5.73 -35.75
CA MET A 621 -2.68 -7.04 -36.39
C MET A 621 -3.95 -7.86 -36.17
N SER A 622 -4.50 -8.36 -37.27
CA SER A 622 -5.67 -9.23 -37.27
C SER A 622 -5.40 -10.52 -36.48
N VAL A 623 -6.47 -11.21 -36.08
CA VAL A 623 -6.39 -12.56 -35.51
C VAL A 623 -5.61 -13.48 -36.44
N GLU A 624 -5.84 -13.38 -37.75
CA GLU A 624 -5.10 -14.11 -38.79
C GLU A 624 -3.60 -13.81 -38.77
N GLY A 625 -3.19 -12.55 -38.64
CA GLY A 625 -1.77 -12.20 -38.55
C GLY A 625 -1.11 -12.76 -37.29
N LYS A 626 -1.82 -12.72 -36.15
CA LYS A 626 -1.34 -13.32 -34.90
C LYS A 626 -1.22 -14.84 -34.99
N LEU A 627 -2.13 -15.50 -35.70
CA LEU A 627 -2.06 -16.94 -35.98
C LEU A 627 -0.88 -17.28 -36.89
N GLN A 628 -0.62 -16.49 -37.93
CA GLN A 628 0.54 -16.66 -38.82
C GLN A 628 1.87 -16.53 -38.06
N ILE A 629 1.98 -15.55 -37.16
CA ILE A 629 3.17 -15.41 -36.30
C ILE A 629 3.30 -16.58 -35.35
N LEU A 630 2.19 -17.07 -34.79
CA LEU A 630 2.22 -18.22 -33.91
C LEU A 630 2.67 -19.49 -34.64
N ASP A 631 2.26 -19.67 -35.90
CA ASP A 631 2.72 -20.76 -36.77
C ASP A 631 4.22 -20.61 -37.10
N TYR A 632 4.67 -19.39 -37.40
CA TYR A 632 6.10 -19.10 -37.58
C TYR A 632 6.92 -19.43 -36.32
N VAL A 633 6.44 -19.03 -35.14
CA VAL A 633 7.10 -19.33 -33.86
C VAL A 633 7.12 -20.84 -33.61
N ASP A 634 6.06 -21.56 -33.96
CA ASP A 634 5.98 -23.02 -33.84
C ASP A 634 7.08 -23.71 -34.66
N ASP A 635 7.25 -23.28 -35.92
CA ASP A 635 8.24 -23.83 -36.85
C ASP A 635 9.68 -23.44 -36.49
N ASP A 636 9.93 -22.17 -36.18
CA ASP A 636 11.28 -21.65 -35.90
C ASP A 636 11.81 -22.06 -34.52
N PHE A 637 10.95 -22.12 -33.50
CA PHE A 637 11.36 -22.47 -32.14
C PHE A 637 12.01 -23.85 -32.07
N TRP A 638 11.52 -24.85 -32.83
CA TRP A 638 12.12 -26.18 -32.83
C TRP A 638 13.40 -26.31 -33.62
N ASN A 639 13.57 -25.48 -34.65
CA ASN A 639 14.86 -25.36 -35.32
C ASN A 639 15.92 -24.77 -34.37
N PHE A 640 15.49 -23.93 -33.42
CA PHE A 640 16.37 -23.33 -32.41
C PHE A 640 16.62 -24.22 -31.18
N ALA A 641 15.59 -24.84 -30.61
CA ALA A 641 15.65 -25.52 -29.31
C ALA A 641 16.35 -26.90 -29.36
N THR A 642 17.37 -27.04 -30.23
CA THR A 642 18.08 -28.27 -30.59
C THR A 642 18.14 -29.28 -29.44
N ALA A 643 17.41 -30.39 -29.58
CA ALA A 643 17.33 -31.53 -28.66
C ALA A 643 16.53 -31.36 -27.36
N SER A 644 15.26 -30.98 -27.47
CA SER A 644 14.25 -31.17 -26.40
C SER A 644 13.74 -32.61 -26.32
N SER A 645 13.35 -33.07 -25.13
CA SER A 645 12.62 -34.35 -24.99
C SER A 645 11.27 -34.30 -25.71
N GLN A 646 10.74 -35.46 -26.13
CA GLN A 646 9.40 -35.55 -26.72
C GLN A 646 8.32 -34.94 -25.80
N ASP A 647 8.50 -35.03 -24.49
CA ASP A 647 7.61 -34.43 -23.49
C ASP A 647 7.63 -32.90 -23.54
N ALA A 648 8.80 -32.29 -23.72
CA ALA A 648 8.95 -30.84 -23.91
C ALA A 648 8.32 -30.41 -25.24
N GLN A 649 8.46 -31.23 -26.29
CA GLN A 649 7.80 -30.99 -27.57
C GLN A 649 6.28 -30.97 -27.45
N ASN A 650 5.74 -31.98 -26.78
CA ASN A 650 4.31 -32.08 -26.52
C ASN A 650 3.80 -30.91 -25.66
N ALA A 651 4.57 -30.46 -24.66
CA ALA A 651 4.21 -29.34 -23.78
C ALA A 651 4.10 -28.00 -24.53
N PHE A 652 5.07 -27.72 -25.39
CA PHE A 652 5.09 -26.50 -26.20
C PHE A 652 4.00 -26.54 -27.27
N GLN A 653 3.86 -27.65 -28.01
CA GLN A 653 2.78 -27.83 -28.99
C GLN A 653 1.39 -27.66 -28.38
N HIS A 654 1.23 -28.13 -27.14
CA HIS A 654 0.01 -27.89 -26.36
C HIS A 654 -0.20 -26.40 -26.05
N ALA A 655 0.85 -25.68 -25.65
CA ALA A 655 0.77 -24.24 -25.42
C ALA A 655 0.40 -23.48 -26.71
N ILE A 656 0.96 -23.87 -27.86
CA ILE A 656 0.63 -23.33 -29.19
C ILE A 656 -0.83 -23.59 -29.54
N GLN A 657 -1.33 -24.83 -29.41
CA GLN A 657 -2.73 -25.17 -29.69
C GLN A 657 -3.70 -24.40 -28.80
N TRP A 658 -3.35 -24.22 -27.52
CA TRP A 658 -4.13 -23.39 -26.61
C TRP A 658 -4.15 -21.93 -27.07
N ALA A 659 -3.01 -21.35 -27.43
CA ALA A 659 -2.93 -19.98 -27.94
C ALA A 659 -3.73 -19.80 -29.24
N ARG A 660 -3.65 -20.74 -30.20
CA ARG A 660 -4.48 -20.76 -31.42
C ARG A 660 -5.97 -20.74 -31.07
N TRP A 661 -6.39 -21.61 -30.15
CA TRP A 661 -7.79 -21.68 -29.73
C TRP A 661 -8.26 -20.37 -29.08
N MET A 662 -7.44 -19.78 -28.21
CA MET A 662 -7.75 -18.50 -27.57
C MET A 662 -7.92 -17.36 -28.58
N LEU A 663 -7.00 -17.26 -29.55
CA LEU A 663 -7.05 -16.24 -30.61
C LEU A 663 -8.32 -16.37 -31.46
N GLN A 664 -8.71 -17.60 -31.80
CA GLN A 664 -9.87 -17.89 -32.64
C GLN A 664 -11.21 -17.71 -31.93
N ASN A 665 -11.29 -18.00 -30.62
CA ASN A 665 -12.57 -18.14 -29.92
C ASN A 665 -12.84 -17.05 -28.86
N CYS A 666 -11.87 -16.21 -28.51
CA CYS A 666 -12.04 -15.25 -27.42
C CYS A 666 -11.82 -13.79 -27.81
N LEU A 667 -11.33 -13.50 -29.02
CA LEU A 667 -11.07 -12.13 -29.50
C LEU A 667 -12.05 -11.65 -30.58
N VAL A 668 -12.91 -12.52 -31.10
CA VAL A 668 -13.83 -12.20 -32.23
C VAL A 668 -15.07 -11.42 -31.77
N ASP A 669 -15.49 -11.58 -30.50
CA ASP A 669 -16.73 -10.98 -30.01
C ASP A 669 -16.63 -9.47 -29.72
N GLU A 670 -15.43 -8.92 -29.47
CA GLU A 670 -15.26 -7.48 -29.21
C GLU A 670 -15.37 -6.62 -30.48
N ILE A 671 -14.99 -7.14 -31.66
CA ILE A 671 -15.05 -6.41 -32.93
C ILE A 671 -16.51 -6.30 -33.40
N THR A 672 -17.27 -7.39 -33.30
CA THR A 672 -18.66 -7.45 -33.77
C THR A 672 -19.62 -6.59 -32.92
N GLN A 673 -19.29 -6.35 -31.65
CA GLN A 673 -20.10 -5.47 -30.77
C GLN A 673 -19.82 -3.97 -30.95
N GLN A 674 -18.65 -3.57 -31.48
CA GLN A 674 -18.34 -2.16 -31.73
C GLN A 674 -18.93 -1.63 -33.05
N GLU A 675 -19.07 -2.48 -34.07
CA GLU A 675 -19.65 -2.06 -35.37
C GLU A 675 -21.18 -1.92 -35.35
N GLY A 676 -21.86 -2.41 -34.30
CA GLY A 676 -23.31 -2.34 -34.12
C GLY A 676 -23.84 -1.09 -33.41
N MET A 677 -22.98 -0.22 -32.85
CA MET A 677 -23.42 1.08 -32.30
C MET A 677 -23.50 2.12 -33.43
N THR A 678 -24.72 2.34 -33.87
CA THR A 678 -25.19 3.24 -34.92
C THR A 678 -24.54 4.63 -34.95
N ARG A 679 -24.09 4.99 -36.15
CA ARG A 679 -23.97 6.36 -36.68
C ARG A 679 -25.30 7.10 -36.50
N ASP A 680 -25.33 8.13 -35.67
CA ASP A 680 -26.27 9.24 -35.78
C ASP A 680 -25.64 10.52 -35.20
N GLY A 681 -25.52 11.56 -36.04
CA GLY A 681 -25.13 12.93 -35.66
C GLY A 681 -23.94 13.51 -36.46
N PRO A 682 -24.17 14.26 -37.57
CA PRO A 682 -23.10 14.86 -38.37
C PRO A 682 -22.63 16.27 -37.89
N GLU A 683 -23.03 16.76 -36.72
CA GLU A 683 -22.77 18.18 -36.35
C GLU A 683 -21.46 18.46 -35.59
N GLU A 684 -20.75 17.45 -35.06
CA GLU A 684 -19.47 17.69 -34.34
C GLU A 684 -18.21 17.56 -35.22
N ILE A 685 -18.32 17.01 -36.43
CA ILE A 685 -17.17 16.80 -37.32
C ILE A 685 -16.78 18.10 -38.06
N ASP A 686 -17.74 19.00 -38.32
CA ASP A 686 -17.46 20.24 -39.06
C ASP A 686 -16.77 21.32 -38.21
N ALA A 687 -17.00 21.36 -36.90
CA ALA A 687 -16.24 22.23 -36.00
C ALA A 687 -14.76 21.81 -35.89
N PHE A 688 -14.50 20.50 -35.94
CA PHE A 688 -13.15 19.94 -35.86
C PHE A 688 -12.35 20.10 -37.16
N ARG A 689 -13.03 20.09 -38.31
CA ARG A 689 -12.40 20.33 -39.63
C ARG A 689 -11.98 21.79 -39.81
N PHE A 690 -12.77 22.73 -39.30
CA PHE A 690 -12.51 24.17 -39.43
C PHE A 690 -11.25 24.61 -38.67
N ASP A 691 -10.99 24.04 -37.49
CA ASP A 691 -9.81 24.38 -36.68
C ASP A 691 -8.49 23.81 -37.23
N ILE A 692 -8.55 22.65 -37.91
CA ILE A 692 -7.37 22.06 -38.57
C ILE A 692 -7.01 22.84 -39.84
N GLU A 693 -7.99 23.27 -40.63
CA GLU A 693 -7.74 24.08 -41.83
C GLU A 693 -7.21 25.48 -41.47
N LEU A 694 -7.66 26.08 -40.37
CA LEU A 694 -7.15 27.36 -39.89
C LEU A 694 -5.66 27.29 -39.50
N GLU A 695 -5.22 26.15 -38.95
CA GLU A 695 -3.85 25.98 -38.47
C GLU A 695 -2.88 25.50 -39.55
N ILE A 696 -3.38 24.83 -40.60
CA ILE A 696 -2.64 24.59 -41.85
C ILE A 696 -2.45 25.92 -42.61
N LEU A 697 -3.46 26.79 -42.66
CA LEU A 697 -3.36 28.12 -43.29
C LEU A 697 -2.36 29.04 -42.56
N LYS A 698 -2.29 29.01 -41.22
CA LYS A 698 -1.30 29.80 -40.45
C LYS A 698 0.14 29.30 -40.62
N LYS A 699 0.35 28.00 -40.89
CA LYS A 699 1.68 27.44 -41.15
C LYS A 699 2.13 27.61 -42.60
N SER A 700 1.21 27.80 -43.56
CA SER A 700 1.54 28.06 -44.97
C SER A 700 1.92 29.52 -45.28
N ARG A 701 1.80 30.45 -44.30
CA ARG A 701 2.15 31.87 -44.43
C ARG A 701 3.41 32.29 -43.64
N LYS A 702 4.29 31.34 -43.31
CA LYS A 702 5.61 31.63 -42.74
C LYS A 702 6.72 31.14 -43.64
#